data_AF-A0A250KZU8-F1
#
_entry.id   AF-A0A250KZU8-F1
#
_cell.length_a   1.000
_cell.length_b   1.000
_cell.length_c   1.000
_cell.angle_alpha   90.00
_cell.angle_beta   90.00
_cell.angle_gamma   90.00
#
_symmetry.space_group_name_H-M   'P 1'
#
loop_
_entity.id
_entity.type
_entity.pdbx_description
1 polymer ?
#
loop_
_entity_poly.entity_id
_entity_poly.type
_entity_poly.pdbx_seq_one_letter_code
_entity_poly.pdbx_strand_id
1 'polypeptide(L)'
;MFRNLTLFSLILAFCVMAMGAYVRISGAGLGCPDWPGCYGKMIVEQPETAEALRQAPFDAAKAWKEMIHRYLAGGLGVSVLVLAGLVFRVRENRGRAIALTYATLALVVGQALLGMWTVKFRVMPVIVTAHLLAGVLTLALLYWLFFTVRPQTPPVGDAPWLRRFSALALLLLFAQIFLGGWTSSNYAALSCPDFPTCMGAYWPDADYAEGFRLWRGIGPDYQRGVLPPDARVAIHWAHRIGAVAVFLVLSVLAFAITSNRKVPRLSKPGVLLSFLLLAEISLGIATVLLRLPLAAAVAHHAVAALLWLNLVHVYLYLREPRRTEAEAPAREEAVERAGAALPAEVPPPVVPQIPAVEVPVRPTPEGMFVRLKSQLGKTRSGLTGFLGSLALGKKAIDQDVLEDIESQLLMADVGVAATQDIIRHLTESLERHQLEEAGSLSASLRDYLYDVLRPVSFPLDIPAETRPFVILVVGVNGVGKTTTIGKLAKRLQNQGHSVMLAAGDTFRAAAVEQLQTWGERNNVQVVAQHTGADSASVIYDAVQAAQARGVDVLIADTAGRLHTKSNLMEELSKIKRIMGRLDETAPHEVLLVLDAGTGQNAISQAKLFNEAVGLTGIALTKLDGTAKGGVIFALAKQFGLPIRFIGIGEGIDDLQDFDARKFVDALFAE
;
A
#
# COMPACT_ATOMS: atom_id res chain seq x y z
N MET A 1 -10.84 23.91 35.82
CA MET A 1 -11.11 22.46 35.68
C MET A 1 -11.93 22.13 34.43
N PHE A 2 -13.20 22.54 34.31
CA PHE A 2 -14.08 22.19 33.16
C PHE A 2 -13.43 22.44 31.79
N ARG A 3 -12.88 23.64 31.55
CA ARG A 3 -12.21 24.00 30.28
C ARG A 3 -11.04 23.08 29.93
N ASN A 4 -10.22 22.71 30.90
CA ASN A 4 -9.08 21.82 30.68
C ASN A 4 -9.55 20.41 30.36
N LEU A 5 -10.62 19.95 31.00
CA LEU A 5 -11.26 18.67 30.66
C LEU A 5 -11.86 18.71 29.25
N THR A 6 -12.50 19.82 28.84
CA THR A 6 -13.00 19.97 27.47
C THR A 6 -11.86 19.92 26.44
N LEU A 7 -10.72 20.58 26.74
CA LEU A 7 -9.53 20.50 25.88
C LEU A 7 -8.97 19.08 25.81
N PHE A 8 -8.91 18.38 26.93
CA PHE A 8 -8.52 16.97 26.99
C PHE A 8 -9.45 16.10 26.13
N SER A 9 -10.77 16.23 26.30
CA SER A 9 -11.76 15.50 25.49
C SER A 9 -11.63 15.83 24.01
N LEU A 10 -11.35 17.08 23.64
CA LEU A 10 -11.12 17.51 22.26
C LEU A 10 -9.87 16.82 21.66
N ILE A 11 -8.75 16.83 22.38
CA ILE A 11 -7.51 16.16 21.95
C ILE A 11 -7.73 14.65 21.85
N LEU A 12 -8.41 14.05 22.83
CA LEU A 12 -8.72 12.63 22.82
C LEU A 12 -9.63 12.27 21.64
N ALA A 13 -10.64 13.07 21.33
CA ALA A 13 -11.50 12.89 20.16
C ALA A 13 -10.71 12.95 18.84
N PHE A 14 -9.72 13.85 18.74
CA PHE A 14 -8.81 13.90 17.59
C PHE A 14 -7.98 12.61 17.47
N CYS A 15 -7.42 12.11 18.58
CA CYS A 15 -6.68 10.85 18.62
C CYS A 15 -7.57 9.66 18.24
N VAL A 16 -8.82 9.61 18.72
CA VAL A 16 -9.80 8.57 18.36
C VAL A 16 -10.05 8.56 16.85
N MET A 17 -10.21 9.74 16.23
CA MET A 17 -10.41 9.84 14.78
C MET A 17 -9.18 9.42 13.98
N ALA A 18 -7.98 9.84 14.37
CA ALA A 18 -6.74 9.43 13.71
C ALA A 18 -6.52 7.90 13.83
N MET A 19 -6.76 7.34 15.01
CA MET A 19 -6.70 5.89 15.23
C MET A 19 -7.78 5.14 14.43
N GLY A 20 -9.00 5.67 14.34
CA GLY A 20 -10.06 5.09 13.51
C GLY A 20 -9.71 5.05 12.03
N ALA A 21 -9.04 6.09 11.50
CA ALA A 21 -8.51 6.08 10.14
C ALA A 21 -7.43 4.99 9.96
N TYR A 22 -6.52 4.85 10.92
CA TYR A 22 -5.50 3.79 10.92
C TYR A 22 -6.10 2.38 10.96
N VAL A 23 -7.09 2.12 11.81
CA VAL A 23 -7.81 0.83 11.88
C VAL A 23 -8.46 0.51 10.53
N ARG A 24 -9.17 1.48 9.93
CA ARG A 24 -9.86 1.28 8.65
C ARG A 24 -8.88 1.01 7.50
N ILE A 25 -7.86 1.86 7.32
CA ILE A 25 -6.94 1.78 6.17
C ILE A 25 -6.01 0.57 6.28
N SER A 26 -5.65 0.14 7.49
CA SER A 26 -4.86 -1.07 7.69
C SER A 26 -5.67 -2.38 7.58
N GLY A 27 -6.96 -2.31 7.27
CA GLY A 27 -7.84 -3.48 7.14
C GLY A 27 -8.13 -4.17 8.48
N ALA A 28 -7.99 -3.47 9.60
CA ALA A 28 -8.16 -4.00 10.95
C ALA A 28 -9.56 -3.80 11.53
N GLY A 29 -10.52 -3.23 10.78
CA GLY A 29 -11.87 -2.92 11.27
C GLY A 29 -12.79 -4.12 11.56
N LEU A 30 -12.31 -5.35 11.34
CA LEU A 30 -12.95 -6.61 11.73
C LEU A 30 -11.93 -7.51 12.45
N GLY A 31 -10.94 -6.91 13.11
CA GLY A 31 -9.96 -7.64 13.92
C GLY A 31 -10.59 -8.25 15.18
N CYS A 32 -11.72 -7.71 15.63
CA CYS A 32 -12.53 -8.22 16.71
C CYS A 32 -13.97 -8.48 16.22
N PRO A 33 -14.45 -9.74 16.17
CA PRO A 33 -15.74 -10.09 15.58
C PRO A 33 -16.95 -9.69 16.45
N ASP A 34 -16.72 -9.37 17.71
CA ASP A 34 -17.71 -8.98 18.72
C ASP A 34 -17.50 -7.53 19.20
N TRP A 35 -18.49 -7.02 19.92
CA TRP A 35 -18.48 -5.69 20.55
C TRP A 35 -19.18 -5.80 21.91
N PRO A 36 -18.70 -5.14 22.98
CA PRO A 36 -17.58 -4.18 23.01
C PRO A 36 -16.19 -4.83 23.15
N GLY A 37 -16.12 -6.13 23.44
CA GLY A 37 -14.89 -6.91 23.61
C GLY A 37 -14.28 -7.43 22.30
N CYS A 38 -13.25 -8.26 22.43
CA CYS A 38 -12.58 -8.95 21.33
C CYS A 38 -12.48 -10.44 21.69
N TYR A 39 -13.11 -11.29 20.89
CA TYR A 39 -13.28 -12.71 21.14
C TYR A 39 -13.84 -13.00 22.55
N GLY A 40 -14.82 -12.20 23.00
CA GLY A 40 -15.48 -12.33 24.29
C GLY A 40 -14.70 -11.76 25.48
N LYS A 41 -13.47 -11.26 25.27
CA LYS A 41 -12.63 -10.69 26.32
C LYS A 41 -12.44 -9.18 26.15
N MET A 42 -12.19 -8.47 27.24
CA MET A 42 -11.92 -7.01 27.20
C MET A 42 -10.46 -6.67 26.90
N ILE A 43 -9.58 -7.69 26.84
CA ILE A 43 -8.16 -7.60 26.49
C ILE A 43 -7.92 -8.59 25.34
N VAL A 44 -7.03 -8.23 24.43
CA VAL A 44 -6.68 -9.11 23.30
C VAL A 44 -5.86 -10.29 23.81
N GLU A 45 -6.48 -11.46 23.77
CA GLU A 45 -5.87 -12.73 24.10
C GLU A 45 -6.21 -13.74 23.01
N GLN A 46 -5.37 -14.77 22.87
CA GLN A 46 -5.63 -15.83 21.90
C GLN A 46 -6.92 -16.57 22.27
N PRO A 47 -7.86 -16.79 21.33
CA PRO A 47 -9.10 -17.48 21.65
C PRO A 47 -8.83 -18.95 21.99
N GLU A 48 -9.38 -19.42 23.10
CA GLU A 48 -9.22 -20.81 23.57
C GLU A 48 -10.23 -21.78 22.92
N THR A 49 -11.33 -21.26 22.36
CA THR A 49 -12.41 -22.08 21.81
C THR A 49 -12.45 -22.03 20.28
N ALA A 50 -12.64 -23.20 19.67
CA ALA A 50 -12.79 -23.33 18.21
C ALA A 50 -13.95 -22.49 17.65
N GLU A 51 -15.01 -22.29 18.44
CA GLU A 51 -16.18 -21.50 18.05
C GLU A 51 -15.88 -20.01 17.85
N ALA A 52 -14.93 -19.47 18.62
CA ALA A 52 -14.46 -18.09 18.46
C ALA A 52 -13.64 -17.90 17.17
N LEU A 53 -12.84 -18.92 16.80
CA LEU A 53 -12.05 -18.94 15.57
C LEU A 53 -12.88 -19.19 14.31
N ARG A 54 -14.04 -19.87 14.43
CA ARG A 54 -14.99 -20.07 13.31
C ARG A 54 -15.58 -18.77 12.76
N GLN A 55 -15.65 -17.70 13.56
CA GLN A 55 -16.25 -16.43 13.12
C GLN A 55 -15.29 -15.58 12.29
N ALA A 56 -14.01 -15.53 12.68
CA ALA A 56 -12.94 -14.87 11.94
C ALA A 56 -11.57 -15.36 12.43
N PRO A 57 -10.59 -15.59 11.52
CA PRO A 57 -9.25 -15.99 11.89
C PRO A 57 -8.61 -14.92 12.79
N PHE A 58 -8.02 -15.37 13.90
CA PHE A 58 -7.40 -14.49 14.88
C PHE A 58 -6.11 -13.88 14.32
N ASP A 59 -6.06 -12.55 14.25
CA ASP A 59 -4.88 -11.77 13.92
C ASP A 59 -4.65 -10.78 15.07
N ALA A 60 -3.69 -11.12 15.94
CA ALA A 60 -3.39 -10.33 17.13
C ALA A 60 -3.07 -8.87 16.78
N ALA A 61 -2.40 -8.61 15.66
CA ALA A 61 -2.05 -7.26 15.25
C ALA A 61 -3.27 -6.45 14.83
N LYS A 62 -4.25 -7.06 14.15
CA LYS A 62 -5.53 -6.40 13.82
C LYS A 62 -6.40 -6.21 15.06
N ALA A 63 -6.50 -7.23 15.90
CA ALA A 63 -7.26 -7.19 17.15
C ALA A 63 -6.76 -6.05 18.08
N TRP A 64 -5.45 -5.91 18.26
CA TRP A 64 -4.87 -4.83 19.06
C TRP A 64 -5.15 -3.45 18.48
N LYS A 65 -5.06 -3.25 17.16
CA LYS A 65 -5.39 -1.97 16.53
C LYS A 65 -6.83 -1.58 16.81
N GLU A 66 -7.76 -2.52 16.68
CA GLU A 66 -9.17 -2.28 16.94
C GLU A 66 -9.45 -2.01 18.43
N MET A 67 -8.88 -2.79 19.34
CA MET A 67 -9.07 -2.61 20.78
C MET A 67 -8.48 -1.30 21.29
N ILE A 68 -7.29 -0.88 20.82
CA ILE A 68 -6.71 0.43 21.18
C ILE A 68 -7.66 1.57 20.76
N HIS A 69 -8.24 1.50 19.56
CA HIS A 69 -9.25 2.47 19.12
C HIS A 69 -10.48 2.48 20.06
N ARG A 70 -10.99 1.30 20.44
CA ARG A 70 -12.14 1.16 21.36
C ARG A 70 -11.83 1.70 22.76
N TYR A 71 -10.63 1.48 23.30
CA TYR A 71 -10.23 2.04 24.59
C TYR A 71 -10.17 3.57 24.57
N LEU A 72 -9.60 4.16 23.51
CA LEU A 72 -9.57 5.62 23.35
C LEU A 72 -11.00 6.18 23.24
N ALA A 73 -11.89 5.52 22.49
CA ALA A 73 -13.29 5.91 22.34
C ALA A 73 -14.08 5.77 23.65
N GLY A 74 -13.85 4.69 24.42
CA GLY A 74 -14.41 4.51 25.76
C GLY A 74 -13.94 5.59 26.73
N GLY A 75 -12.65 5.92 26.72
CA GLY A 75 -12.09 7.04 27.49
C GLY A 75 -12.70 8.39 27.12
N LEU A 76 -12.95 8.63 25.83
CA LEU A 76 -13.68 9.81 25.37
C LEU A 76 -15.10 9.83 25.96
N GLY A 77 -15.83 8.73 25.89
CA GLY A 77 -17.16 8.57 26.49
C GLY A 77 -17.18 8.91 27.98
N VAL A 78 -16.25 8.36 28.75
CA VAL A 78 -16.09 8.67 30.19
C VAL A 78 -15.80 10.16 30.39
N SER A 79 -14.88 10.75 29.62
CA SER A 79 -14.55 12.18 29.76
C SER A 79 -15.75 13.09 29.49
N VAL A 80 -16.60 12.75 28.51
CA VAL A 80 -17.81 13.50 28.18
C VAL A 80 -18.91 13.31 29.22
N LEU A 81 -19.05 12.13 29.82
CA LEU A 81 -19.93 11.91 30.98
C LEU A 81 -19.51 12.76 32.19
N VAL A 82 -18.21 12.86 32.46
CA VAL A 82 -17.69 13.73 33.52
C VAL A 82 -17.97 15.20 33.19
N LEU A 83 -17.80 15.64 31.93
CA LEU A 83 -18.21 16.98 31.50
C LEU A 83 -19.70 17.22 31.75
N ALA A 84 -20.57 16.26 31.42
CA ALA A 84 -22.02 16.37 31.65
C ALA A 84 -22.37 16.55 33.14
N GLY A 85 -21.65 15.89 34.05
CA GLY A 85 -21.81 16.12 35.50
C GLY A 85 -21.27 17.47 35.97
N LEU A 86 -20.17 17.94 35.38
CA LEU A 86 -19.49 19.17 35.78
C LEU A 86 -20.08 20.45 35.18
N VAL A 87 -20.86 20.36 34.10
CA VAL A 87 -21.34 21.53 33.34
C VAL A 87 -22.18 22.49 34.19
N PHE A 88 -22.87 21.99 35.22
CA PHE A 88 -23.65 22.81 36.14
C PHE A 88 -22.80 23.75 37.02
N ARG A 89 -21.48 23.50 37.11
CA ARG A 89 -20.52 24.37 37.80
C ARG A 89 -20.03 25.54 36.92
N VAL A 90 -20.36 25.54 35.63
CA VAL A 90 -19.99 26.62 34.71
C VAL A 90 -20.89 27.84 34.97
N ARG A 91 -20.27 28.99 35.25
CA ARG A 91 -20.98 30.25 35.54
C ARG A 91 -21.23 31.09 34.28
N GLU A 92 -20.23 31.21 33.40
CA GLU A 92 -20.34 31.99 32.16
C GLU A 92 -20.98 31.17 31.03
N ASN A 93 -21.85 31.78 30.23
CA ASN A 93 -22.53 31.13 29.09
C ASN A 93 -23.22 29.80 29.44
N ARG A 94 -23.68 29.64 30.70
CA ARG A 94 -24.16 28.38 31.28
C ARG A 94 -25.17 27.62 30.40
N GLY A 95 -26.19 28.30 29.88
CA GLY A 95 -27.20 27.67 29.03
C GLY A 95 -26.62 27.05 27.75
N ARG A 96 -25.71 27.77 27.07
CA ARG A 96 -25.01 27.27 25.87
C ARG A 96 -24.07 26.12 26.22
N ALA A 97 -23.32 26.23 27.32
CA ALA A 97 -22.42 25.17 27.77
C ALA A 97 -23.18 23.86 28.08
N ILE A 98 -24.33 23.95 28.76
CA ILE A 98 -25.22 22.80 29.03
C ILE A 98 -25.68 22.18 27.71
N ALA A 99 -26.26 22.98 26.81
CA ALA A 99 -26.78 22.49 25.53
C ALA A 99 -25.69 21.78 24.70
N LEU A 100 -24.52 22.38 24.55
CA LEU A 100 -23.39 21.79 23.80
C LEU A 100 -22.86 20.52 24.45
N THR A 101 -22.80 20.46 25.79
CA THR A 101 -22.32 19.27 26.52
C THR A 101 -23.25 18.08 26.32
N TYR A 102 -24.57 18.28 26.47
CA TYR A 102 -25.54 17.20 26.27
C TYR A 102 -25.71 16.82 24.79
N ALA A 103 -25.60 17.78 23.86
CA ALA A 103 -25.52 17.47 22.44
C ALA A 103 -24.30 16.60 22.10
N THR A 104 -23.13 16.93 22.69
CA THR A 104 -21.91 16.11 22.55
C THR A 104 -22.11 14.73 23.14
N LEU A 105 -22.71 14.62 24.34
CA LEU A 105 -23.00 13.33 24.97
C LEU A 105 -23.92 12.47 24.11
N ALA A 106 -25.03 13.02 23.60
CA ALA A 106 -25.94 12.31 22.71
C ALA A 106 -25.24 11.82 21.44
N LEU A 107 -24.37 12.65 20.87
CA LEU A 107 -23.60 12.29 19.67
C LEU A 107 -22.56 11.19 19.95
N VAL A 108 -21.89 11.20 21.10
CA VAL A 108 -20.95 10.15 21.51
C VAL A 108 -21.67 8.82 21.80
N VAL A 109 -22.87 8.86 22.36
CA VAL A 109 -23.73 7.66 22.49
C VAL A 109 -24.10 7.12 21.11
N GLY A 110 -24.52 8.00 20.19
CA GLY A 110 -24.78 7.63 18.79
C GLY A 110 -23.55 7.06 18.09
N GLN A 111 -22.35 7.58 18.36
CA GLN A 111 -21.09 7.05 17.86
C GLN A 111 -20.83 5.62 18.36
N ALA A 112 -21.09 5.33 19.64
CA ALA A 112 -20.96 3.97 20.17
C ALA A 112 -21.91 2.98 19.47
N LEU A 113 -23.16 3.39 19.22
CA LEU A 113 -24.13 2.58 18.48
C LEU A 113 -23.69 2.35 17.02
N LEU A 114 -23.21 3.39 16.35
CA LEU A 114 -22.66 3.28 14.99
C LEU A 114 -21.43 2.36 14.96
N GLY A 115 -20.54 2.43 15.94
CA GLY A 115 -19.38 1.55 16.07
C GLY A 115 -19.76 0.09 16.31
N MET A 116 -20.80 -0.16 17.11
CA MET A 116 -21.38 -1.50 17.23
C MET A 116 -21.93 -1.99 15.88
N TRP A 117 -22.64 -1.13 15.15
CA TRP A 117 -23.17 -1.46 13.83
C TRP A 117 -22.08 -1.70 12.77
N THR A 118 -20.93 -1.02 12.83
CA THR A 118 -19.83 -1.30 11.91
C THR A 118 -19.33 -2.73 12.06
N VAL A 119 -19.33 -3.31 13.26
CA VAL A 119 -18.97 -4.72 13.47
C VAL A 119 -20.12 -5.63 13.02
N LYS A 120 -21.34 -5.37 13.51
CA LYS A 120 -22.54 -6.17 13.21
C LYS A 120 -22.83 -6.32 11.71
N PHE A 121 -22.64 -5.24 10.95
CA PHE A 121 -22.88 -5.19 9.51
C PHE A 121 -21.60 -5.25 8.69
N ARG A 122 -20.52 -5.83 9.26
CA ARG A 122 -19.27 -6.15 8.55
C ARG A 122 -18.72 -4.98 7.73
N VAL A 123 -18.50 -3.85 8.39
CA VAL A 123 -17.96 -2.58 7.86
C VAL A 123 -18.72 -2.02 6.64
N MET A 124 -20.05 -2.10 6.66
CA MET A 124 -20.91 -1.52 5.62
C MET A 124 -20.59 -0.03 5.34
N PRO A 125 -20.34 0.38 4.08
CA PRO A 125 -19.80 1.70 3.76
C PRO A 125 -20.60 2.89 4.30
N VAL A 126 -21.94 2.81 4.25
CA VAL A 126 -22.83 3.86 4.77
C VAL A 126 -22.70 4.04 6.28
N ILE A 127 -22.57 2.95 7.03
CA ILE A 127 -22.43 2.98 8.50
C ILE A 127 -21.04 3.50 8.86
N VAL A 128 -19.99 3.02 8.18
CA VAL A 128 -18.61 3.48 8.39
C VAL A 128 -18.47 4.98 8.09
N THR A 129 -19.09 5.45 7.00
CA THR A 129 -19.07 6.87 6.62
C THR A 129 -19.89 7.72 7.60
N ALA A 130 -21.08 7.26 8.01
CA ALA A 130 -21.88 7.93 9.03
C ALA A 130 -21.13 8.02 10.37
N HIS A 131 -20.43 6.95 10.76
CA HIS A 131 -19.59 6.93 11.95
C HIS A 131 -18.47 7.98 11.86
N LEU A 132 -17.75 8.07 10.72
CA LEU A 132 -16.74 9.13 10.51
C LEU A 132 -17.33 10.54 10.62
N LEU A 133 -18.46 10.80 9.96
CA LEU A 133 -19.09 12.12 9.96
C LEU A 133 -19.55 12.56 11.35
N ALA A 134 -20.14 11.66 12.13
CA ALA A 134 -20.51 11.97 13.50
C ALA A 134 -19.29 12.14 14.42
N GLY A 135 -18.14 11.53 14.13
CA GLY A 135 -16.86 11.83 14.78
C GLY A 135 -16.39 13.27 14.52
N VAL A 136 -16.45 13.72 13.26
CA VAL A 136 -16.11 15.10 12.84
C VAL A 136 -17.03 16.13 13.49
N LEU A 137 -18.32 15.83 13.62
CA LEU A 137 -19.28 16.67 14.35
C LEU A 137 -18.99 16.70 15.85
N THR A 138 -18.55 15.58 16.44
CA THR A 138 -18.13 15.53 17.86
C THR A 138 -16.94 16.45 18.11
N LEU A 139 -15.93 16.44 17.22
CA LEU A 139 -14.81 17.40 17.25
C LEU A 139 -15.30 18.86 17.20
N ALA A 140 -16.23 19.17 16.29
CA ALA A 140 -16.77 20.53 16.17
C ALA A 140 -17.51 20.97 17.45
N LEU A 141 -18.34 20.11 18.04
CA LEU A 141 -19.08 20.41 19.26
C LEU A 141 -18.17 20.57 20.48
N LEU A 142 -17.17 19.71 20.63
CA LEU A 142 -16.16 19.84 21.70
C LEU A 142 -15.35 21.12 21.55
N TYR A 143 -14.96 21.47 20.32
CA TYR A 143 -14.28 22.73 20.03
C TYR A 143 -15.17 23.93 20.34
N TRP A 144 -16.45 23.88 19.96
CA TRP A 144 -17.40 24.95 20.26
C TRP A 144 -17.65 25.09 21.76
N LEU A 145 -17.75 23.98 22.50
CA LEU A 145 -17.82 24.01 23.96
C LEU A 145 -16.56 24.64 24.56
N PHE A 146 -15.37 24.24 24.09
CA PHE A 146 -14.10 24.80 24.53
C PHE A 146 -14.02 26.32 24.27
N PHE A 147 -14.48 26.76 23.09
CA PHE A 147 -14.56 28.17 22.71
C PHE A 147 -15.54 28.93 23.60
N THR A 148 -16.71 28.35 23.90
CA THR A 148 -17.78 28.98 24.69
C THR A 148 -17.39 29.24 26.14
N VAL A 149 -16.53 28.39 26.73
CA VAL A 149 -16.05 28.50 28.12
C VAL A 149 -14.71 29.23 28.21
N ARG A 150 -14.23 29.83 27.11
CA ARG A 150 -13.04 30.68 27.10
C ARG A 150 -13.40 32.10 27.61
N PRO A 151 -12.55 32.72 28.45
CA PRO A 151 -12.73 34.11 28.84
C PRO A 151 -12.83 35.00 27.60
N GLN A 152 -13.77 35.96 27.62
CA GLN A 152 -14.21 36.71 26.46
C GLN A 152 -13.04 37.35 25.68
N THR A 153 -12.91 36.99 24.40
CA THR A 153 -12.14 37.77 23.44
C THR A 153 -12.95 39.01 23.05
N PRO A 154 -12.37 40.22 23.00
CA PRO A 154 -13.12 41.38 22.56
C PRO A 154 -13.59 41.16 21.12
N PRO A 155 -14.78 41.68 20.81
CA PRO A 155 -15.47 41.41 19.56
C PRO A 155 -14.75 41.98 18.34
N VAL A 156 -15.12 41.46 17.18
CA VAL A 156 -14.52 41.83 15.90
C VAL A 156 -15.46 42.72 15.11
N GLY A 157 -14.91 43.51 14.19
CA GLY A 157 -15.69 44.33 13.28
C GLY A 157 -16.64 43.50 12.40
N ASP A 158 -17.78 44.08 12.04
CA ASP A 158 -18.78 43.42 11.21
C ASP A 158 -18.23 43.04 9.83
N ALA A 159 -18.17 41.73 9.57
CA ALA A 159 -17.87 41.15 8.26
C ALA A 159 -18.93 40.09 7.90
N PRO A 160 -20.19 40.50 7.66
CA PRO A 160 -21.32 39.58 7.46
C PRO A 160 -21.11 38.66 6.24
N TRP A 161 -20.43 39.15 5.20
CA TRP A 161 -20.10 38.36 4.02
C TRP A 161 -19.11 37.24 4.36
N LEU A 162 -18.04 37.53 5.14
CA LEU A 162 -17.07 36.51 5.58
C LEU A 162 -17.73 35.44 6.43
N ARG A 163 -18.67 35.80 7.30
CA ARG A 163 -19.42 34.83 8.11
C ARG A 163 -20.26 33.88 7.25
N ARG A 164 -20.98 34.41 6.25
CA ARG A 164 -21.76 33.58 5.31
C ARG A 164 -20.83 32.71 4.46
N PHE A 165 -19.71 33.27 4.03
CA PHE A 165 -18.73 32.57 3.20
C PHE A 165 -18.01 31.46 3.97
N SER A 166 -17.65 31.68 5.25
CA SER A 166 -17.07 30.63 6.10
C SER A 166 -18.07 29.53 6.43
N ALA A 167 -19.37 29.83 6.52
CA ALA A 167 -20.42 28.82 6.67
C ALA A 167 -20.54 27.95 5.40
N LEU A 168 -20.48 28.54 4.21
CA LEU A 168 -20.43 27.81 2.95
C LEU A 168 -19.17 26.93 2.88
N ALA A 169 -18.00 27.47 3.26
CA ALA A 169 -16.76 26.71 3.30
C ALA A 169 -16.84 25.50 4.25
N LEU A 170 -17.48 25.64 5.42
CA LEU A 170 -17.73 24.52 6.34
C LEU A 170 -18.60 23.44 5.68
N LEU A 171 -19.69 23.83 5.02
CA LEU A 171 -20.57 22.89 4.34
C LEU A 171 -19.80 22.11 3.25
N LEU A 172 -19.02 22.81 2.44
CA LEU A 172 -18.22 22.20 1.36
C LEU A 172 -17.14 21.26 1.90
N LEU A 173 -16.40 21.66 2.93
CA LEU A 173 -15.41 20.78 3.55
C LEU A 173 -16.07 19.55 4.19
N PHE A 174 -17.23 19.70 4.82
CA PHE A 174 -17.98 18.56 5.37
C PHE A 174 -18.42 17.58 4.27
N ALA A 175 -18.93 18.10 3.14
CA ALA A 175 -19.26 17.29 1.97
C ALA A 175 -18.03 16.58 1.39
N GLN A 176 -16.88 17.23 1.37
CA GLN A 176 -15.63 16.63 0.92
C GLN A 176 -15.11 15.54 1.85
N ILE A 177 -15.26 15.71 3.17
CA ILE A 177 -14.97 14.67 4.16
C ILE A 177 -15.90 13.47 3.98
N PHE A 178 -17.18 13.69 3.67
CA PHE A 178 -18.10 12.62 3.26
C PHE A 178 -17.57 11.87 2.04
N LEU A 179 -17.20 12.58 0.97
CA LEU A 179 -16.66 11.96 -0.25
C LEU A 179 -15.37 11.17 0.04
N GLY A 180 -14.49 11.67 0.92
CA GLY A 180 -13.28 10.96 1.34
C GLY A 180 -13.58 9.71 2.15
N GLY A 181 -14.52 9.79 3.09
CA GLY A 181 -15.02 8.64 3.86
C GLY A 181 -15.69 7.58 2.96
N TRP A 182 -16.49 8.03 2.00
CA TRP A 182 -17.14 7.20 0.99
C TRP A 182 -16.10 6.50 0.10
N THR A 183 -15.07 7.22 -0.33
CA THR A 183 -13.96 6.68 -1.13
C THR A 183 -13.19 5.59 -0.38
N SER A 184 -12.85 5.84 0.89
CA SER A 184 -12.12 4.87 1.71
C SER A 184 -12.95 3.64 2.05
N SER A 185 -14.22 3.81 2.42
CA SER A 185 -15.08 2.69 2.84
C SER A 185 -15.55 1.79 1.69
N ASN A 186 -15.57 2.32 0.46
CA ASN A 186 -15.86 1.57 -0.75
C ASN A 186 -14.62 1.06 -1.49
N TYR A 187 -13.44 1.16 -0.87
CA TYR A 187 -12.16 0.75 -1.46
C TYR A 187 -11.90 1.37 -2.86
N ALA A 188 -12.31 2.62 -3.05
CA ALA A 188 -12.21 3.35 -4.31
C ALA A 188 -10.95 4.24 -4.39
N ALA A 189 -10.15 4.32 -3.31
CA ALA A 189 -9.03 5.25 -3.18
C ALA A 189 -7.92 5.11 -4.25
N LEU A 190 -7.87 3.98 -4.98
CA LEU A 190 -6.91 3.74 -6.06
C LEU A 190 -7.56 3.54 -7.44
N SER A 191 -8.86 3.79 -7.57
CA SER A 191 -9.60 3.63 -8.85
C SER A 191 -9.15 4.60 -9.94
N CYS A 192 -8.67 5.77 -9.54
CA CYS A 192 -7.95 6.72 -10.40
C CYS A 192 -6.47 6.67 -9.97
N PRO A 193 -5.60 5.93 -10.67
CA PRO A 193 -4.21 5.73 -10.24
C PRO A 193 -3.26 6.85 -10.67
N ASP A 194 -3.68 7.68 -11.62
CA ASP A 194 -2.97 8.82 -12.19
C ASP A 194 -3.45 10.15 -11.60
N PHE A 195 -2.68 11.22 -11.81
CA PHE A 195 -3.00 12.60 -11.45
C PHE A 195 -2.34 13.53 -12.49
N PRO A 196 -3.00 14.59 -12.98
CA PRO A 196 -4.31 15.11 -12.56
C PRO A 196 -5.52 14.38 -13.19
N THR A 197 -5.29 13.57 -14.22
CA THR A 197 -6.32 12.77 -14.90
C THR A 197 -6.76 11.57 -14.05
N CYS A 198 -7.84 10.91 -14.46
CA CYS A 198 -8.26 9.61 -13.97
C CYS A 198 -8.40 8.65 -15.15
N MET A 199 -7.66 7.55 -15.12
CA MET A 199 -7.59 6.57 -16.21
C MET A 199 -7.17 7.23 -17.54
N GLY A 200 -6.30 8.24 -17.49
CA GLY A 200 -5.84 8.98 -18.66
C GLY A 200 -6.83 10.02 -19.21
N ALA A 201 -8.02 10.15 -18.63
CA ALA A 201 -9.04 11.11 -19.03
C ALA A 201 -9.24 12.20 -17.96
N TYR A 202 -9.52 13.43 -18.41
CA TYR A 202 -10.02 14.50 -17.53
C TYR A 202 -11.50 14.34 -17.17
N TRP A 203 -12.21 13.47 -17.89
CA TRP A 203 -13.60 13.12 -17.61
C TRP A 203 -13.80 11.64 -17.93
N PRO A 204 -13.47 10.74 -16.99
CA PRO A 204 -13.56 9.30 -17.21
C PRO A 204 -15.02 8.86 -17.32
N ASP A 205 -15.27 7.84 -18.16
CA ASP A 205 -16.53 7.12 -18.14
C ASP A 205 -16.70 6.42 -16.79
N ALA A 206 -17.77 6.75 -16.09
CA ALA A 206 -17.98 6.33 -14.71
C ALA A 206 -19.47 6.23 -14.38
N ASP A 207 -19.85 5.21 -13.61
CA ASP A 207 -21.23 5.01 -13.17
C ASP A 207 -21.49 5.68 -11.82
N TYR A 208 -21.94 6.94 -11.86
CA TYR A 208 -22.29 7.70 -10.66
C TYR A 208 -23.55 7.20 -9.97
N ALA A 209 -24.50 6.61 -10.71
CA ALA A 209 -25.75 6.13 -10.14
C ALA A 209 -25.46 4.94 -9.21
N GLU A 210 -24.65 4.00 -9.69
CA GLU A 210 -24.25 2.84 -8.90
C GLU A 210 -23.20 3.24 -7.84
N GLY A 211 -22.24 4.11 -8.17
CA GLY A 211 -21.20 4.59 -7.24
C GLY A 211 -21.74 5.29 -5.97
N PHE A 212 -22.90 5.94 -6.07
CA PHE A 212 -23.54 6.64 -4.94
C PHE A 212 -24.81 5.96 -4.42
N ARG A 213 -25.03 4.70 -4.76
CA ARG A 213 -26.10 3.90 -4.17
C ARG A 213 -25.79 3.58 -2.71
N LEU A 214 -26.47 4.30 -1.81
CA LEU A 214 -26.19 4.28 -0.36
C LEU A 214 -26.44 2.94 0.32
N TRP A 215 -27.44 2.18 -0.14
CA TRP A 215 -27.84 0.92 0.46
C TRP A 215 -27.70 -0.23 -0.52
N ARG A 216 -26.89 -1.22 -0.14
CA ARG A 216 -26.69 -2.49 -0.87
C ARG A 216 -26.90 -3.65 0.10
N GLY A 217 -27.52 -4.72 -0.36
CA GLY A 217 -27.70 -5.93 0.46
C GLY A 217 -26.36 -6.55 0.85
N ILE A 218 -26.33 -7.28 1.97
CA ILE A 218 -25.19 -8.10 2.37
C ILE A 218 -25.20 -9.33 1.43
N GLY A 219 -24.37 -9.31 0.38
CA GLY A 219 -24.37 -10.32 -0.67
C GLY A 219 -23.75 -11.67 -0.25
N PRO A 220 -24.11 -12.79 -0.92
CA PRO A 220 -23.68 -14.15 -0.57
C PRO A 220 -22.41 -14.65 -1.29
N ASP A 221 -21.69 -13.82 -2.06
CA ASP A 221 -20.51 -14.25 -2.82
C ASP A 221 -19.18 -14.05 -2.07
N TYR A 222 -18.21 -14.93 -2.35
CA TYR A 222 -16.88 -14.99 -1.73
C TYR A 222 -16.07 -13.68 -1.85
N GLN A 223 -16.49 -12.72 -2.69
CA GLN A 223 -15.83 -11.41 -2.88
C GLN A 223 -16.52 -10.22 -2.19
N ARG A 224 -17.55 -10.42 -1.36
CA ARG A 224 -18.14 -9.37 -0.49
C ARG A 224 -18.52 -8.06 -1.19
N GLY A 225 -19.21 -8.08 -2.33
CA GLY A 225 -19.90 -6.89 -2.86
C GLY A 225 -19.01 -5.70 -3.27
N VAL A 226 -17.86 -5.96 -3.91
CA VAL A 226 -17.03 -4.91 -4.51
C VAL A 226 -17.81 -4.19 -5.61
N LEU A 227 -17.93 -2.87 -5.48
CA LEU A 227 -18.50 -2.00 -6.51
C LEU A 227 -17.85 -2.27 -7.89
N PRO A 228 -18.65 -2.26 -8.97
CA PRO A 228 -18.13 -2.24 -10.33
C PRO A 228 -16.99 -1.21 -10.50
N PRO A 229 -15.94 -1.49 -11.33
CA PRO A 229 -14.78 -0.61 -11.45
C PRO A 229 -15.15 0.84 -11.82
N ASP A 230 -16.05 1.02 -12.77
CA ASP A 230 -16.65 2.29 -13.20
C ASP A 230 -17.39 3.02 -12.06
N ALA A 231 -18.10 2.29 -11.21
CA ALA A 231 -18.74 2.87 -10.03
C ALA A 231 -17.72 3.35 -8.98
N ARG A 232 -16.60 2.64 -8.82
CA ARG A 232 -15.49 3.08 -7.94
C ARG A 232 -14.70 4.24 -8.55
N VAL A 233 -14.58 4.31 -9.88
CA VAL A 233 -14.03 5.46 -10.58
C VAL A 233 -14.90 6.68 -10.31
N ALA A 234 -16.23 6.56 -10.39
CA ALA A 234 -17.15 7.65 -10.10
C ALA A 234 -16.96 8.23 -8.69
N ILE A 235 -16.83 7.35 -7.68
CA ILE A 235 -16.59 7.75 -6.29
C ILE A 235 -15.28 8.54 -6.14
N HIS A 236 -14.18 8.00 -6.65
CA HIS A 236 -12.87 8.64 -6.49
C HIS A 236 -12.80 9.94 -7.31
N TRP A 237 -13.34 9.95 -8.53
CA TRP A 237 -13.37 11.16 -9.37
C TRP A 237 -14.22 12.27 -8.74
N ALA A 238 -15.39 11.94 -8.17
CA ALA A 238 -16.20 12.90 -7.42
C ALA A 238 -15.44 13.50 -6.22
N HIS A 239 -14.69 12.68 -5.48
CA HIS A 239 -13.83 13.17 -4.40
C HIS A 239 -12.75 14.14 -4.91
N ARG A 240 -12.16 13.91 -6.09
CA ARG A 240 -11.17 14.82 -6.69
C ARG A 240 -11.76 16.15 -7.13
N ILE A 241 -12.91 16.12 -7.82
CA ILE A 241 -13.63 17.34 -8.22
C ILE A 241 -14.00 18.16 -6.97
N GLY A 242 -14.53 17.48 -5.94
CA GLY A 242 -14.84 18.10 -4.66
C GLY A 242 -13.60 18.71 -3.99
N ALA A 243 -12.45 18.04 -4.07
CA ALA A 243 -11.18 18.56 -3.53
C ALA A 243 -10.76 19.87 -4.22
N VAL A 244 -10.89 19.96 -5.55
CA VAL A 244 -10.59 21.20 -6.30
C VAL A 244 -11.54 22.32 -5.89
N ALA A 245 -12.85 22.05 -5.80
CA ALA A 245 -13.82 23.05 -5.38
C ALA A 245 -13.54 23.57 -3.96
N VAL A 246 -13.25 22.66 -3.02
CA VAL A 246 -12.84 23.02 -1.65
C VAL A 246 -11.54 23.82 -1.66
N PHE A 247 -10.53 23.41 -2.43
CA PHE A 247 -9.26 24.12 -2.52
C PHE A 247 -9.43 25.57 -2.97
N LEU A 248 -10.23 25.81 -4.01
CA LEU A 248 -10.51 27.16 -4.50
C LEU A 248 -11.24 28.00 -3.46
N VAL A 249 -12.32 27.49 -2.88
CA VAL A 249 -13.14 28.23 -1.90
C VAL A 249 -12.34 28.54 -0.63
N LEU A 250 -11.61 27.56 -0.10
CA LEU A 250 -10.82 27.75 1.12
C LEU A 250 -9.62 28.68 0.87
N SER A 251 -9.02 28.67 -0.32
CA SER A 251 -7.97 29.62 -0.70
C SER A 251 -8.49 31.06 -0.73
N VAL A 252 -9.67 31.28 -1.32
CA VAL A 252 -10.32 32.61 -1.33
C VAL A 252 -10.64 33.05 0.11
N LEU A 253 -11.15 32.15 0.94
CA LEU A 253 -11.46 32.46 2.34
C LEU A 253 -10.19 32.78 3.14
N ALA A 254 -9.14 31.98 2.99
CA ALA A 254 -7.84 32.20 3.64
C ALA A 254 -7.25 33.56 3.24
N PHE A 255 -7.26 33.89 1.95
CA PHE A 255 -6.82 35.19 1.46
C PHE A 255 -7.69 36.33 2.00
N ALA A 256 -9.02 36.19 1.94
CA ALA A 256 -9.95 37.21 2.40
C ALA A 256 -9.85 37.46 3.91
N ILE A 257 -9.52 36.45 4.71
CA ILE A 257 -9.31 36.59 6.14
C ILE A 257 -7.94 37.21 6.46
N THR A 258 -6.88 36.77 5.77
CA THR A 258 -5.51 37.26 6.01
C THR A 258 -5.32 38.70 5.56
N SER A 259 -5.97 39.11 4.47
CA SER A 259 -5.88 40.48 3.93
C SER A 259 -6.83 41.48 4.60
N ASN A 260 -7.84 41.02 5.34
CA ASN A 260 -8.88 41.91 5.88
C ASN A 260 -8.50 42.53 7.22
N ARG A 261 -8.16 43.82 7.17
CA ARG A 261 -7.81 44.65 8.34
C ARG A 261 -8.91 44.75 9.40
N LYS A 262 -10.18 44.46 9.08
CA LYS A 262 -11.29 44.48 10.06
C LYS A 262 -11.27 43.28 11.01
N VAL A 263 -10.55 42.21 10.66
CA VAL A 263 -10.50 40.94 11.43
C VAL A 263 -9.04 40.50 11.74
N PRO A 264 -8.17 41.36 12.32
CA PRO A 264 -6.73 41.12 12.37
C PRO A 264 -6.33 39.87 13.17
N ARG A 265 -7.15 39.45 14.15
CA ARG A 265 -6.91 38.22 14.93
C ARG A 265 -7.11 36.93 14.13
N LEU A 266 -7.83 36.98 13.01
CA LEU A 266 -7.99 35.84 12.13
C LEU A 266 -6.85 35.71 11.10
N SER A 267 -5.92 36.65 11.03
CA SER A 267 -4.75 36.56 10.15
C SER A 267 -3.95 35.26 10.37
N LYS A 268 -3.60 34.95 11.62
CA LYS A 268 -2.88 33.70 11.98
C LYS A 268 -3.69 32.44 11.64
N PRO A 269 -4.98 32.30 12.04
CA PRO A 269 -5.84 31.23 11.56
C PRO A 269 -5.91 31.12 10.03
N GLY A 270 -5.95 32.24 9.30
CA GLY A 270 -5.97 32.25 7.83
C GLY A 270 -4.66 31.77 7.20
N VAL A 271 -3.50 32.12 7.76
CA VAL A 271 -2.21 31.54 7.32
C VAL A 271 -2.14 30.05 7.62
N LEU A 272 -2.60 29.64 8.81
CA LEU A 272 -2.69 28.22 9.17
C LEU A 272 -3.65 27.47 8.24
N LEU A 273 -4.77 28.09 7.84
CA LEU A 273 -5.70 27.52 6.86
C LEU A 273 -5.01 27.26 5.52
N SER A 274 -4.22 28.21 5.00
CA SER A 274 -3.42 28.01 3.78
C SER A 274 -2.41 26.88 3.91
N PHE A 275 -1.69 26.81 5.03
CA PHE A 275 -0.71 25.75 5.28
C PHE A 275 -1.36 24.36 5.34
N LEU A 276 -2.43 24.22 6.11
CA LEU A 276 -3.18 22.96 6.23
C LEU A 276 -3.77 22.55 4.88
N LEU A 277 -4.26 23.50 4.08
CA LEU A 277 -4.82 23.22 2.76
C LEU A 277 -3.76 22.72 1.77
N LEU A 278 -2.56 23.31 1.79
CA LEU A 278 -1.43 22.83 0.98
C LEU A 278 -0.95 21.44 1.44
N ALA A 279 -0.84 21.23 2.75
CA ALA A 279 -0.50 19.92 3.29
C ALA A 279 -1.54 18.85 2.89
N GLU A 280 -2.83 19.18 2.97
CA GLU A 280 -3.94 18.28 2.64
C GLU A 280 -3.92 17.86 1.17
N ILE A 281 -3.75 18.81 0.24
CA ILE A 281 -3.70 18.50 -1.19
C ILE A 281 -2.42 17.75 -1.56
N SER A 282 -1.28 18.10 -0.97
CA SER A 282 -0.02 17.37 -1.17
C SER A 282 -0.12 15.93 -0.67
N LEU A 283 -0.73 15.70 0.50
CA LEU A 283 -0.97 14.36 1.04
C LEU A 283 -1.96 13.59 0.17
N GLY A 284 -3.04 14.22 -0.32
CA GLY A 284 -3.99 13.60 -1.25
C GLY A 284 -3.36 13.20 -2.60
N ILE A 285 -2.45 14.02 -3.13
CA ILE A 285 -1.69 13.68 -4.34
C ILE A 285 -0.70 12.54 -4.03
N ALA A 286 0.00 12.61 -2.90
CA ALA A 286 0.95 11.58 -2.49
C ALA A 286 0.28 10.22 -2.24
N THR A 287 -0.92 10.19 -1.65
CA THR A 287 -1.67 8.94 -1.46
C THR A 287 -2.05 8.29 -2.78
N VAL A 288 -2.30 9.05 -3.84
CA VAL A 288 -2.51 8.50 -5.18
C VAL A 288 -1.19 8.05 -5.80
N LEU A 289 -0.21 8.95 -5.93
CA LEU A 289 1.03 8.70 -6.67
C LEU A 289 1.91 7.61 -6.02
N LEU A 290 1.91 7.52 -4.70
CA LEU A 290 2.68 6.53 -3.93
C LEU A 290 1.85 5.27 -3.63
N ARG A 291 0.64 5.14 -4.19
CA ARG A 291 -0.24 3.97 -4.07
C ARG A 291 -0.66 3.63 -2.64
N LEU A 292 -1.26 4.61 -1.99
CA LEU A 292 -1.89 4.53 -0.68
C LEU A 292 -0.94 4.05 0.43
N PRO A 293 0.25 4.67 0.61
CA PRO A 293 1.08 4.32 1.75
C PRO A 293 0.33 4.68 3.04
N LEU A 294 0.28 3.72 3.96
CA LEU A 294 -0.54 3.80 5.17
C LEU A 294 -0.31 5.10 5.97
N ALA A 295 0.96 5.50 6.12
CA ALA A 295 1.32 6.73 6.82
C ALA A 295 0.75 7.99 6.16
N ALA A 296 0.85 8.12 4.82
CA ALA A 296 0.32 9.28 4.12
C ALA A 296 -1.21 9.30 4.16
N ALA A 297 -1.87 8.15 4.05
CA ALA A 297 -3.33 8.05 4.11
C ALA A 297 -3.87 8.42 5.51
N VAL A 298 -3.21 7.96 6.58
CA VAL A 298 -3.56 8.36 7.95
C VAL A 298 -3.26 9.84 8.18
N ALA A 299 -2.13 10.36 7.70
CA ALA A 299 -1.78 11.77 7.79
C ALA A 299 -2.79 12.66 7.05
N HIS A 300 -3.23 12.26 5.85
CA HIS A 300 -4.28 12.94 5.09
C HIS A 300 -5.58 13.08 5.91
N HIS A 301 -6.04 12.01 6.55
CA HIS A 301 -7.21 12.10 7.44
C HIS A 301 -6.99 12.98 8.68
N ALA A 302 -5.80 12.95 9.28
CA ALA A 302 -5.48 13.78 10.44
C ALA A 302 -5.42 15.27 10.09
N VAL A 303 -4.83 15.62 8.94
CA VAL A 303 -4.77 17.00 8.44
C VAL A 303 -6.16 17.49 8.05
N ALA A 304 -7.01 16.67 7.42
CA ALA A 304 -8.41 17.01 7.18
C ALA A 304 -9.18 17.37 8.47
N ALA A 305 -8.93 16.65 9.57
CA ALA A 305 -9.55 16.95 10.86
C ALA A 305 -9.03 18.27 11.47
N LEU A 306 -7.74 18.58 11.30
CA LEU A 306 -7.17 19.88 11.71
C LEU A 306 -7.71 21.03 10.86
N LEU A 307 -7.87 20.81 9.55
CA LEU A 307 -8.47 21.76 8.62
C LEU A 307 -9.92 22.07 9.02
N TRP A 308 -10.69 21.04 9.37
CA TRP A 308 -12.03 21.16 9.92
C TRP A 308 -12.07 22.00 11.20
N LEU A 309 -11.21 21.68 12.19
CA LEU A 309 -11.13 22.44 13.45
C LEU A 309 -10.73 23.91 13.24
N ASN A 310 -9.78 24.18 12.34
CA ASN A 310 -9.39 25.54 11.98
C ASN A 310 -10.58 26.32 11.38
N LEU A 311 -11.34 25.69 10.48
CA LEU A 311 -12.48 26.33 9.84
C LEU A 311 -13.65 26.55 10.81
N VAL A 312 -13.89 25.61 11.74
CA VAL A 312 -14.85 25.79 12.85
C VAL A 312 -14.41 26.96 13.73
N HIS A 313 -13.12 27.08 14.05
CA HIS A 313 -12.59 28.23 14.80
C HIS A 313 -12.90 29.55 14.10
N VAL A 314 -12.58 29.65 12.80
CA VAL A 314 -12.86 30.84 11.98
C VAL A 314 -14.34 31.19 12.00
N TYR A 315 -15.22 30.21 11.77
CA TYR A 315 -16.67 30.44 11.74
C TYR A 315 -17.22 30.91 13.09
N LEU A 316 -16.84 30.25 14.19
CA LEU A 316 -17.29 30.63 15.53
C LEU A 316 -16.80 32.03 15.91
N TYR A 317 -15.55 32.34 15.56
CA TYR A 317 -14.97 33.65 15.81
C TYR A 317 -15.67 34.78 15.01
N LEU A 318 -16.10 34.51 13.78
CA LEU A 318 -16.91 35.44 12.97
C LEU A 318 -18.38 35.55 13.41
N ARG A 319 -18.86 34.64 14.26
CA ARG A 319 -20.26 34.60 14.72
C ARG A 319 -20.51 35.45 15.96
N GLU A 320 -19.51 35.68 16.82
CA GLU A 320 -19.70 36.43 18.07
C GLU A 320 -19.95 37.93 17.82
N PRO A 321 -21.02 38.52 18.37
CA PRO A 321 -21.41 39.92 18.16
C PRO A 321 -20.53 40.93 18.91
N ARG A 322 -20.53 42.19 18.46
CA ARG A 322 -19.93 43.33 19.18
C ARG A 322 -20.55 43.54 20.56
N ARG A 323 -19.76 43.36 21.63
CA ARG A 323 -19.92 44.13 22.87
C ARG A 323 -19.54 45.58 22.58
N THR A 324 -20.52 46.47 22.65
CA THR A 324 -20.32 47.93 22.65
C THR A 324 -19.42 48.30 23.83
N GLU A 325 -18.44 49.17 23.57
CA GLU A 325 -17.45 49.66 24.54
C GLU A 325 -18.10 50.22 25.81
N ALA A 326 -17.86 49.54 26.92
CA ALA A 326 -17.67 50.20 28.20
C ALA A 326 -16.38 49.61 28.79
N GLU A 327 -15.35 50.46 28.85
CA GLU A 327 -14.11 50.31 29.63
C GLU A 327 -13.02 49.35 29.08
N ALA A 328 -12.15 49.91 28.24
CA ALA A 328 -10.70 49.70 28.31
C ALA A 328 -10.09 51.01 28.87
N PRO A 329 -9.01 51.01 29.68
CA PRO A 329 -7.72 50.42 29.29
C PRO A 329 -6.85 49.87 30.44
N ALA A 330 -5.95 48.91 30.14
CA ALA A 330 -4.65 48.72 30.81
C ALA A 330 -4.01 47.42 30.32
N ARG A 331 -3.09 47.48 29.35
CA ARG A 331 -1.94 46.56 29.21
C ARG A 331 -1.05 46.90 28.00
N GLU A 332 -0.75 48.19 27.87
CA GLU A 332 0.20 48.71 26.88
C GLU A 332 1.66 48.67 27.39
N GLU A 333 1.96 47.93 28.47
CA GLU A 333 3.26 48.01 29.16
C GLU A 333 4.18 46.78 29.04
N ALA A 334 3.88 45.75 28.23
CA ALA A 334 4.65 44.50 28.26
C ALA A 334 5.56 44.24 27.04
N VAL A 335 5.75 45.20 26.12
CA VAL A 335 6.51 44.97 24.87
C VAL A 335 7.87 45.68 24.83
N GLU A 336 8.23 46.45 25.86
CA GLU A 336 9.48 47.19 25.87
C GLU A 336 10.41 46.71 27.00
N ARG A 337 11.50 46.04 26.60
CA ARG A 337 12.62 45.41 27.35
C ARG A 337 12.60 43.89 27.16
N ALA A 338 13.53 43.25 26.45
CA ALA A 338 14.84 43.66 25.98
C ALA A 338 15.24 42.76 24.81
N GLY A 339 15.88 43.36 23.81
CA GLY A 339 16.61 42.68 22.76
C GLY A 339 18.12 42.92 22.88
N ALA A 340 18.86 42.20 22.02
CA ALA A 340 20.31 42.21 21.75
C ALA A 340 21.16 41.24 22.61
N ALA A 341 22.08 40.40 22.10
CA ALA A 341 22.82 40.41 20.82
C ALA A 341 23.32 38.98 20.40
N LEU A 342 23.80 38.88 19.15
CA LEU A 342 24.39 37.76 18.36
C LEU A 342 25.92 37.54 18.67
N PRO A 343 26.73 36.78 17.88
CA PRO A 343 26.70 35.38 17.38
C PRO A 343 28.07 34.64 17.58
N ALA A 344 28.14 33.32 17.32
CA ALA A 344 29.34 32.46 17.01
C ALA A 344 28.98 30.99 17.41
N GLU A 345 29.39 29.88 16.81
CA GLU A 345 30.28 29.48 15.71
C GLU A 345 29.94 28.01 15.40
N VAL A 346 30.10 27.57 14.15
CA VAL A 346 29.74 26.23 13.65
C VAL A 346 30.96 25.29 13.73
N PRO A 347 30.85 24.07 14.29
CA PRO A 347 31.89 23.06 14.16
C PRO A 347 31.74 22.20 12.88
N PRO A 348 32.86 21.65 12.36
CA PRO A 348 32.99 21.10 10.99
C PRO A 348 32.36 19.69 10.80
N PRO A 349 32.22 19.22 9.54
CA PRO A 349 31.50 17.99 9.22
C PRO A 349 32.32 16.72 9.51
N VAL A 350 31.64 15.69 10.02
CA VAL A 350 32.18 14.34 10.16
C VAL A 350 32.03 13.61 8.82
N VAL A 351 33.16 13.14 8.28
CA VAL A 351 33.26 12.30 7.08
C VAL A 351 32.75 10.89 7.39
N PRO A 352 31.83 10.30 6.60
CA PRO A 352 31.54 8.87 6.70
C PRO A 352 32.71 8.07 6.11
N GLN A 353 33.26 7.15 6.89
CA GLN A 353 34.23 6.17 6.41
C GLN A 353 33.55 5.18 5.46
N ILE A 354 34.17 4.96 4.29
CA ILE A 354 33.80 3.94 3.31
C ILE A 354 34.15 2.56 3.93
N PRO A 355 33.22 1.60 4.03
CA PRO A 355 33.59 0.22 4.36
C PRO A 355 34.43 -0.35 3.22
N ALA A 356 35.54 -0.98 3.59
CA ALA A 356 36.41 -1.69 2.66
C ALA A 356 35.62 -2.69 1.82
N VAL A 357 35.87 -2.67 0.50
CA VAL A 357 35.37 -3.66 -0.44
C VAL A 357 36.03 -5.00 -0.10
N GLU A 358 35.28 -5.91 0.50
CA GLU A 358 35.64 -7.33 0.49
C GLU A 358 35.50 -7.86 -0.93
N VAL A 359 36.62 -8.38 -1.44
CA VAL A 359 36.66 -9.15 -2.68
C VAL A 359 35.88 -10.45 -2.42
N PRO A 360 34.79 -10.76 -3.15
CA PRO A 360 34.12 -12.03 -2.96
C PRO A 360 34.99 -13.13 -3.56
N VAL A 361 35.44 -14.03 -2.68
CA VAL A 361 35.98 -15.34 -3.05
C VAL A 361 34.88 -16.10 -3.80
N ARG A 362 35.19 -16.59 -5.00
CA ARG A 362 34.28 -17.42 -5.80
C ARG A 362 33.85 -18.65 -4.98
N PRO A 363 32.55 -18.92 -4.79
CA PRO A 363 32.13 -20.13 -4.13
C PRO A 363 32.32 -21.34 -5.06
N THR A 364 32.79 -22.44 -4.48
CA THR A 364 32.78 -23.77 -5.12
C THR A 364 31.33 -24.28 -5.28
N PRO A 365 31.07 -25.29 -6.12
CA PRO A 365 29.73 -25.86 -6.33
C PRO A 365 29.02 -26.29 -5.03
N GLU A 366 29.77 -26.74 -4.03
CA GLU A 366 29.27 -27.09 -2.70
C GLU A 366 28.74 -25.88 -1.91
N GLY A 367 29.29 -24.68 -2.14
CA GLY A 367 28.84 -23.43 -1.51
C GLY A 367 27.53 -22.86 -2.06
N MET A 368 27.18 -23.16 -3.32
CA MET A 368 25.95 -22.64 -3.94
C MET A 368 24.69 -23.34 -3.43
N PHE A 369 24.73 -24.64 -3.16
CA PHE A 369 23.59 -25.35 -2.55
C PHE A 369 23.35 -24.90 -1.10
N VAL A 370 24.43 -24.72 -0.32
CA VAL A 370 24.35 -24.17 1.05
C VAL A 370 23.75 -22.76 1.04
N ARG A 371 24.13 -21.93 0.07
CA ARG A 371 23.58 -20.59 -0.10
C ARG A 371 22.11 -20.63 -0.52
N LEU A 372 21.73 -21.46 -1.50
CA LEU A 372 20.33 -21.64 -1.90
C LEU A 372 19.45 -22.08 -0.72
N LYS A 373 19.91 -23.07 0.06
CA LYS A 373 19.26 -23.54 1.29
C LYS A 373 19.08 -22.41 2.31
N SER A 374 20.12 -21.62 2.53
CA SER A 374 20.06 -20.47 3.45
C SER A 374 19.04 -19.43 3.00
N GLN A 375 19.02 -19.10 1.70
CA GLN A 375 18.16 -18.04 1.16
C GLN A 375 16.69 -18.47 1.08
N LEU A 376 16.40 -19.75 0.87
CA LEU A 376 15.03 -20.29 0.98
C LEU A 376 14.56 -20.49 2.42
N GLY A 377 15.37 -20.14 3.42
CA GLY A 377 15.12 -20.42 4.84
C GLY A 377 13.74 -19.98 5.35
N LYS A 378 13.21 -18.85 4.87
CA LYS A 378 11.88 -18.33 5.27
C LYS A 378 10.71 -19.13 4.71
N THR A 379 10.78 -19.57 3.44
CA THR A 379 9.76 -20.45 2.85
C THR A 379 9.89 -21.86 3.40
N ARG A 380 11.12 -22.34 3.59
CA ARG A 380 11.45 -23.63 4.20
C ARG A 380 10.89 -23.75 5.62
N SER A 381 11.12 -22.77 6.51
CA SER A 381 10.72 -22.86 7.92
C SER A 381 9.23 -23.09 8.13
N GLY A 382 8.38 -22.61 7.21
CA GLY A 382 6.94 -22.89 7.25
C GLY A 382 6.61 -24.34 6.87
N LEU A 383 7.19 -24.83 5.76
CA LEU A 383 6.88 -26.15 5.22
C LEU A 383 7.55 -27.29 6.01
N THR A 384 8.84 -27.20 6.29
CA THR A 384 9.61 -28.26 6.98
C THR A 384 9.37 -28.30 8.48
N GLY A 385 9.15 -27.15 9.12
CA GLY A 385 8.82 -27.10 10.55
C GLY A 385 7.51 -27.82 10.86
N PHE A 386 6.52 -27.68 9.96
CA PHE A 386 5.24 -28.36 10.07
C PHE A 386 5.37 -29.88 9.80
N LEU A 387 6.03 -30.29 8.71
CA LEU A 387 6.24 -31.71 8.40
C LEU A 387 7.08 -32.44 9.46
N GLY A 388 8.08 -31.76 10.05
CA GLY A 388 8.85 -32.29 11.18
C GLY A 388 8.01 -32.49 12.44
N SER A 389 7.07 -31.58 12.72
CA SER A 389 6.15 -31.72 13.85
C SER A 389 5.15 -32.87 13.68
N LEU A 390 4.74 -33.15 12.45
CA LEU A 390 3.91 -34.32 12.10
C LEU A 390 4.67 -35.64 12.26
N ALA A 391 5.98 -35.67 11.99
CA ALA A 391 6.80 -36.87 12.18
C ALA A 391 7.09 -37.20 13.66
N LEU A 392 7.10 -36.18 14.53
CA LEU A 392 7.31 -36.34 15.98
C LEU A 392 6.04 -36.75 16.73
N GLY A 393 4.85 -36.42 16.20
CA GLY A 393 3.58 -36.88 16.72
C GLY A 393 3.20 -38.22 16.12
N LYS A 394 3.06 -39.28 16.93
CA LYS A 394 2.50 -40.58 16.50
C LYS A 394 0.99 -40.47 16.16
N LYS A 395 0.58 -39.56 15.29
CA LYS A 395 -0.77 -39.51 14.72
C LYS A 395 -0.79 -40.36 13.45
N ALA A 396 -1.84 -41.16 13.29
CA ALA A 396 -2.12 -41.78 12.00
C ALA A 396 -2.30 -40.66 10.97
N ILE A 397 -1.79 -40.84 9.75
CA ILE A 397 -1.99 -39.87 8.68
C ILE A 397 -3.46 -39.98 8.26
N ASP A 398 -4.26 -39.02 8.68
CA ASP A 398 -5.70 -38.94 8.45
C ASP A 398 -6.06 -37.69 7.63
N GLN A 399 -7.36 -37.49 7.41
CA GLN A 399 -7.86 -36.39 6.60
C GLN A 399 -7.54 -35.02 7.20
N ASP A 400 -7.46 -34.90 8.53
CA ASP A 400 -7.11 -33.67 9.23
C ASP A 400 -5.66 -33.24 8.91
N VAL A 401 -4.72 -34.19 8.82
CA VAL A 401 -3.34 -33.91 8.41
C VAL A 401 -3.26 -33.36 6.98
N LEU A 402 -4.08 -33.86 6.06
CA LEU A 402 -4.13 -33.36 4.69
C LEU A 402 -4.69 -31.92 4.61
N GLU A 403 -5.71 -31.59 5.41
CA GLU A 403 -6.26 -30.22 5.50
C GLU A 403 -5.24 -29.22 6.05
N ASP A 404 -4.42 -29.65 7.01
CA ASP A 404 -3.33 -28.83 7.52
C ASP A 404 -2.22 -28.61 6.48
N ILE A 405 -1.85 -29.65 5.72
CA ILE A 405 -0.91 -29.54 4.58
C ILE A 405 -1.47 -28.57 3.53
N GLU A 406 -2.76 -28.68 3.20
CA GLU A 406 -3.46 -27.78 2.28
C GLU A 406 -3.32 -26.32 2.72
N SER A 407 -3.61 -26.07 4.00
CA SER A 407 -3.54 -24.74 4.59
C SER A 407 -2.12 -24.16 4.51
N GLN A 408 -1.09 -24.96 4.81
CA GLN A 408 0.32 -24.52 4.73
C GLN A 408 0.75 -24.22 3.29
N LEU A 409 0.38 -25.06 2.32
CA LEU A 409 0.67 -24.83 0.91
C LEU A 409 0.00 -23.54 0.41
N LEU A 410 -1.24 -23.28 0.82
CA LEU A 410 -1.94 -22.03 0.49
C LEU A 410 -1.27 -20.80 1.13
N MET A 411 -0.86 -20.88 2.40
CA MET A 411 -0.14 -19.78 3.08
C MET A 411 1.22 -19.49 2.42
N ALA A 412 1.88 -20.51 1.88
CA ALA A 412 3.13 -20.38 1.13
C ALA A 412 2.95 -19.82 -0.30
N ASP A 413 1.72 -19.43 -0.69
CA ASP A 413 1.35 -18.96 -2.02
C ASP A 413 1.52 -20.02 -3.14
N VAL A 414 1.43 -21.32 -2.83
CA VAL A 414 1.45 -22.42 -3.83
C VAL A 414 0.30 -22.33 -4.83
N GLY A 415 -0.80 -21.68 -4.43
CA GLY A 415 -1.96 -21.43 -5.28
C GLY A 415 -2.97 -22.58 -5.27
N VAL A 416 -4.26 -22.24 -5.33
CA VAL A 416 -5.37 -23.19 -5.10
C VAL A 416 -5.31 -24.40 -6.02
N ALA A 417 -5.14 -24.20 -7.34
CA ALA A 417 -5.15 -25.29 -8.30
C ALA A 417 -3.92 -26.23 -8.20
N ALA A 418 -2.77 -25.71 -7.75
CA ALA A 418 -1.60 -26.53 -7.49
C ALA A 418 -1.79 -27.30 -6.17
N THR A 419 -2.23 -26.61 -5.11
CA THR A 419 -2.50 -27.23 -3.81
C THR A 419 -3.54 -28.35 -3.91
N GLN A 420 -4.68 -28.13 -4.55
CA GLN A 420 -5.73 -29.15 -4.68
C GLN A 420 -5.25 -30.43 -5.37
N ASP A 421 -4.30 -30.32 -6.29
CA ASP A 421 -3.75 -31.48 -6.98
C ASP A 421 -2.69 -32.21 -6.16
N ILE A 422 -1.87 -31.43 -5.43
CA ILE A 422 -0.95 -31.98 -4.42
C ILE A 422 -1.76 -32.79 -3.39
N ILE A 423 -2.83 -32.21 -2.84
CA ILE A 423 -3.68 -32.89 -1.86
C ILE A 423 -4.35 -34.12 -2.46
N ARG A 424 -4.92 -34.02 -3.66
CA ARG A 424 -5.52 -35.19 -4.34
C ARG A 424 -4.50 -36.33 -4.50
N HIS A 425 -3.29 -36.03 -4.92
CA HIS A 425 -2.23 -37.03 -5.08
C HIS A 425 -1.85 -37.69 -3.74
N LEU A 426 -1.75 -36.91 -2.67
CA LEU A 426 -1.48 -37.43 -1.33
C LEU A 426 -2.65 -38.29 -0.81
N THR A 427 -3.91 -37.88 -1.02
CA THR A 427 -5.10 -38.66 -0.68
C THR A 427 -5.11 -40.01 -1.40
N GLU A 428 -4.91 -40.02 -2.72
CA GLU A 428 -4.87 -41.26 -3.51
C GLU A 428 -3.74 -42.20 -3.06
N SER A 429 -2.60 -41.63 -2.65
CA SER A 429 -1.45 -42.40 -2.16
C SER A 429 -1.70 -43.01 -0.77
N LEU A 430 -2.47 -42.31 0.09
CA LEU A 430 -2.93 -42.81 1.39
C LEU A 430 -3.94 -43.95 1.23
N GLU A 431 -4.92 -43.80 0.34
CA GLU A 431 -5.94 -44.82 0.06
C GLU A 431 -5.33 -46.13 -0.47
N ARG A 432 -4.19 -46.05 -1.18
CA ARG A 432 -3.43 -47.22 -1.68
C ARG A 432 -2.50 -47.87 -0.65
N HIS A 433 -2.55 -47.45 0.62
CA HIS A 433 -1.67 -47.89 1.71
C HIS A 433 -0.17 -47.68 1.41
N GLN A 434 0.18 -46.66 0.61
CA GLN A 434 1.57 -46.35 0.27
C GLN A 434 2.23 -45.39 1.26
N LEU A 435 1.46 -44.86 2.22
CA LEU A 435 1.86 -43.77 3.13
C LEU A 435 1.52 -44.10 4.60
N GLU A 436 2.04 -45.19 5.15
CA GLU A 436 1.76 -45.62 6.54
C GLU A 436 2.63 -44.90 7.60
N GLU A 437 3.73 -44.24 7.20
CA GLU A 437 4.65 -43.55 8.10
C GLU A 437 4.87 -42.07 7.70
N ALA A 438 5.03 -41.15 8.65
CA ALA A 438 5.23 -39.72 8.38
C ALA A 438 6.47 -39.41 7.50
N GLY A 439 7.52 -40.25 7.56
CA GLY A 439 8.67 -40.16 6.65
C GLY A 439 8.33 -40.44 5.18
N SER A 440 7.35 -41.33 4.93
CA SER A 440 6.85 -41.64 3.59
C SER A 440 6.00 -40.50 3.00
N LEU A 441 5.26 -39.76 3.84
CA LEU A 441 4.46 -38.61 3.43
C LEU A 441 5.34 -37.43 2.97
N SER A 442 6.39 -37.10 3.73
CA SER A 442 7.33 -36.03 3.35
C SER A 442 8.08 -36.37 2.05
N ALA A 443 8.48 -37.63 1.88
CA ALA A 443 9.11 -38.10 0.65
C ALA A 443 8.16 -38.03 -0.56
N SER A 444 6.91 -38.47 -0.40
CA SER A 444 5.88 -38.41 -1.45
C SER A 444 5.56 -36.97 -1.85
N LEU A 445 5.39 -36.06 -0.88
CA LEU A 445 5.19 -34.63 -1.16
C LEU A 445 6.38 -34.03 -1.90
N ARG A 446 7.62 -34.34 -1.47
CA ARG A 446 8.84 -33.87 -2.14
C ARG A 446 8.90 -34.34 -3.59
N ASP A 447 8.66 -35.63 -3.83
CA ASP A 447 8.73 -36.22 -5.17
C ASP A 447 7.64 -35.63 -6.08
N TYR A 448 6.44 -35.43 -5.56
CA TYR A 448 5.36 -34.79 -6.30
C TYR A 448 5.62 -33.31 -6.62
N LEU A 449 6.16 -32.54 -5.67
CA LEU A 449 6.57 -31.14 -5.92
C LEU A 449 7.67 -31.06 -6.99
N TYR A 450 8.58 -32.03 -7.01
CA TYR A 450 9.55 -32.15 -8.09
C TYR A 450 8.87 -32.45 -9.44
N ASP A 451 7.89 -33.35 -9.49
CA ASP A 451 7.15 -33.66 -10.71
C ASP A 451 6.35 -32.47 -11.25
N VAL A 452 5.87 -31.57 -10.39
CA VAL A 452 5.24 -30.30 -10.81
C VAL A 452 6.24 -29.36 -11.50
N LEU A 453 7.49 -29.32 -11.03
CA LEU A 453 8.51 -28.37 -11.51
C LEU A 453 9.41 -28.92 -12.63
N ARG A 454 9.58 -30.24 -12.71
CA ARG A 454 10.42 -30.90 -13.72
C ARG A 454 10.06 -30.48 -15.16
N PRO A 455 8.78 -30.36 -15.56
CA PRO A 455 8.41 -29.96 -16.92
C PRO A 455 8.75 -28.51 -17.28
N VAL A 456 9.18 -27.68 -16.32
CA VAL A 456 9.58 -26.29 -16.56
C VAL A 456 11.05 -26.03 -16.23
N SER A 457 11.80 -27.08 -15.86
CA SER A 457 13.21 -27.00 -15.47
C SER A 457 14.15 -27.09 -16.67
N PHE A 458 14.13 -26.07 -17.54
CA PHE A 458 14.98 -26.01 -18.73
C PHE A 458 15.92 -24.79 -18.71
N PRO A 459 17.25 -25.00 -18.77
CA PRO A 459 18.19 -23.89 -18.84
C PRO A 459 18.00 -23.08 -20.13
N LEU A 460 18.47 -21.84 -20.13
CA LEU A 460 18.51 -21.03 -21.35
C LEU A 460 19.55 -21.63 -22.31
N ASP A 461 19.13 -21.95 -23.52
CA ASP A 461 19.99 -22.46 -24.58
C ASP A 461 20.23 -21.36 -25.63
N ILE A 462 21.49 -21.19 -26.03
CA ILE A 462 21.92 -20.15 -26.98
C ILE A 462 22.66 -20.84 -28.13
N PRO A 463 21.97 -21.13 -29.24
CA PRO A 463 22.58 -21.81 -30.40
C PRO A 463 23.74 -21.00 -30.97
N ALA A 464 24.83 -21.67 -31.36
CA ALA A 464 26.06 -21.02 -31.83
C ALA A 464 25.87 -20.30 -33.18
N GLU A 465 24.93 -20.78 -33.99
CA GLU A 465 24.51 -20.28 -35.28
C GLU A 465 23.62 -19.03 -35.21
N THR A 466 23.01 -18.74 -34.05
CA THR A 466 22.11 -17.58 -33.87
C THR A 466 22.91 -16.40 -33.32
N ARG A 467 23.31 -15.46 -34.20
CA ARG A 467 24.08 -14.27 -33.79
C ARG A 467 23.53 -12.98 -34.42
N PRO A 468 23.06 -12.00 -33.62
CA PRO A 468 22.92 -12.05 -32.16
C PRO A 468 21.71 -12.87 -31.70
N PHE A 469 21.87 -13.65 -30.64
CA PHE A 469 20.74 -14.18 -29.87
C PHE A 469 20.10 -13.04 -29.08
N VAL A 470 18.82 -12.76 -29.35
CA VAL A 470 18.12 -11.59 -28.80
C VAL A 470 17.21 -12.01 -27.63
N ILE A 471 17.53 -11.51 -26.44
CA ILE A 471 16.75 -11.69 -25.21
C ILE A 471 15.98 -10.40 -24.92
N LEU A 472 14.65 -10.45 -25.02
CA LEU A 472 13.76 -9.36 -24.63
C LEU A 472 13.32 -9.57 -23.18
N VAL A 473 13.76 -8.70 -22.27
CA VAL A 473 13.45 -8.81 -20.84
C VAL A 473 12.23 -7.96 -20.50
N VAL A 474 11.15 -8.61 -20.09
CA VAL A 474 9.87 -7.96 -19.77
C VAL A 474 9.48 -8.19 -18.31
N GLY A 475 8.51 -7.41 -17.82
CA GLY A 475 8.04 -7.47 -16.44
C GLY A 475 7.80 -6.10 -15.84
N VAL A 476 7.19 -6.06 -14.65
CA VAL A 476 6.76 -4.78 -14.07
C VAL A 476 7.90 -4.02 -13.41
N ASN A 477 7.68 -2.76 -13.03
CA ASN A 477 8.70 -1.99 -12.31
C ASN A 477 8.91 -2.56 -10.90
N GLY A 478 10.17 -2.60 -10.45
CA GLY A 478 10.53 -3.05 -9.11
C GLY A 478 10.69 -4.56 -8.93
N VAL A 479 10.40 -5.39 -9.95
CA VAL A 479 10.63 -6.85 -9.90
C VAL A 479 12.07 -7.26 -10.19
N GLY A 480 12.98 -6.30 -10.43
CA GLY A 480 14.40 -6.59 -10.63
C GLY A 480 14.86 -6.79 -12.08
N LYS A 481 14.10 -6.38 -13.11
CA LYS A 481 14.51 -6.50 -14.53
C LYS A 481 15.95 -6.06 -14.84
N THR A 482 16.27 -4.80 -14.61
CA THR A 482 17.60 -4.22 -14.91
C THR A 482 18.72 -4.90 -14.12
N THR A 483 18.43 -5.31 -12.88
CA THR A 483 19.36 -6.11 -12.05
C THR A 483 19.58 -7.51 -12.64
N THR A 484 18.51 -8.20 -13.07
CA THR A 484 18.58 -9.50 -13.75
C THR A 484 19.38 -9.40 -15.04
N ILE A 485 19.19 -8.34 -15.84
CA ILE A 485 19.95 -8.08 -17.06
C ILE A 485 21.44 -7.96 -16.76
N GLY A 486 21.82 -7.15 -15.76
CA GLY A 486 23.22 -6.97 -15.38
C GLY A 486 23.89 -8.27 -14.92
N LYS A 487 23.19 -9.08 -14.12
CA LYS A 487 23.68 -10.40 -13.67
C LYS A 487 23.77 -11.40 -14.83
N LEU A 488 22.76 -11.44 -15.70
CA LEU A 488 22.74 -12.32 -16.86
C LEU A 488 23.86 -11.96 -17.85
N ALA A 489 24.10 -10.67 -18.10
CA ALA A 489 25.21 -10.21 -18.94
C ALA A 489 26.56 -10.72 -18.43
N LYS A 490 26.82 -10.58 -17.12
CA LYS A 490 28.05 -11.09 -16.50
C LYS A 490 28.15 -12.62 -16.59
N ARG A 491 27.04 -13.33 -16.37
CA ARG A 491 26.98 -14.79 -16.47
C ARG A 491 27.33 -15.27 -17.88
N LEU A 492 26.74 -14.67 -18.91
CA LEU A 492 26.99 -15.01 -20.32
C LEU A 492 28.43 -14.68 -20.73
N GLN A 493 28.98 -13.55 -20.28
CA GLN A 493 30.40 -13.25 -20.47
C GLN A 493 31.31 -14.31 -19.83
N ASN A 494 30.98 -14.78 -18.63
CA ASN A 494 31.74 -15.84 -17.97
C ASN A 494 31.64 -17.19 -18.71
N GLN A 495 30.59 -17.40 -19.50
CA GLN A 495 30.42 -18.55 -20.41
C GLN A 495 31.14 -18.35 -21.76
N GLY A 496 31.77 -17.19 -21.99
CA GLY A 496 32.54 -16.88 -23.19
C GLY A 496 31.76 -16.14 -24.28
N HIS A 497 30.51 -15.76 -24.05
CA HIS A 497 29.72 -14.99 -25.01
C HIS A 497 30.07 -13.51 -24.97
N SER A 498 30.18 -12.88 -26.15
CA SER A 498 30.14 -11.44 -26.27
C SER A 498 28.71 -10.93 -26.08
N VAL A 499 28.54 -9.91 -25.23
CA VAL A 499 27.22 -9.39 -24.85
C VAL A 499 27.12 -7.91 -25.19
N MET A 500 25.94 -7.48 -25.62
CA MET A 500 25.54 -6.08 -25.76
C MET A 500 24.21 -5.86 -25.04
N LEU A 501 23.99 -4.65 -24.50
CA LEU A 501 22.75 -4.27 -23.82
C LEU A 501 22.02 -3.18 -24.62
N ALA A 502 20.69 -3.24 -24.63
CA ALA A 502 19.83 -2.18 -25.16
C ALA A 502 18.99 -1.54 -24.05
N ALA A 503 19.11 -0.23 -23.89
CA ALA A 503 18.38 0.55 -22.88
C ALA A 503 16.97 0.92 -23.35
N GLY A 504 16.08 -0.07 -23.47
CA GLY A 504 14.71 0.12 -23.94
C GLY A 504 13.71 0.61 -22.87
N ASP A 505 14.08 0.77 -21.58
CA ASP A 505 13.28 1.55 -20.60
C ASP A 505 13.57 3.05 -20.76
N THR A 506 13.30 3.60 -21.95
CA THR A 506 13.64 4.98 -22.34
C THR A 506 12.85 6.04 -21.55
N PHE A 507 11.72 5.64 -20.96
CA PHE A 507 10.86 6.54 -20.19
C PHE A 507 11.49 6.93 -18.84
N ARG A 508 12.34 6.07 -18.27
CA ARG A 508 12.98 6.30 -16.96
C ARG A 508 14.45 6.60 -17.18
N ALA A 509 14.83 7.88 -17.09
CA ALA A 509 16.23 8.31 -17.15
C ALA A 509 17.14 7.48 -16.21
N ALA A 510 16.69 7.26 -14.97
CA ALA A 510 17.40 6.44 -13.99
C ALA A 510 17.55 4.96 -14.39
N ALA A 511 16.65 4.39 -15.20
CA ALA A 511 16.77 3.00 -15.68
C ALA A 511 17.85 2.88 -16.77
N VAL A 512 17.90 3.86 -17.67
CA VAL A 512 18.97 3.97 -18.68
C VAL A 512 20.33 4.13 -18.00
N GLU A 513 20.43 5.06 -17.05
CA GLU A 513 21.67 5.30 -16.27
C GLU A 513 22.08 4.06 -15.46
N GLN A 514 21.12 3.38 -14.83
CA GLN A 514 21.38 2.14 -14.10
C GLN A 514 21.91 1.04 -15.02
N LEU A 515 21.33 0.87 -16.21
CA LEU A 515 21.80 -0.11 -17.19
C LEU A 515 23.18 0.24 -17.74
N GLN A 516 23.46 1.53 -18.00
CA GLN A 516 24.78 2.02 -18.39
C GLN A 516 25.82 1.72 -17.31
N THR A 517 25.50 1.97 -16.04
CA THR A 517 26.37 1.62 -14.90
C THR A 517 26.67 0.11 -14.85
N TRP A 518 25.67 -0.74 -15.11
CA TRP A 518 25.86 -2.19 -15.22
C TRP A 518 26.74 -2.58 -16.42
N GLY A 519 26.60 -1.86 -17.53
CA GLY A 519 27.44 -2.01 -18.71
C GLY A 519 28.89 -1.67 -18.41
N GLU A 520 29.16 -0.48 -17.87
CA GLU A 520 30.49 -0.01 -17.48
C GLU A 520 31.15 -0.97 -16.48
N ARG A 521 30.41 -1.40 -15.46
CA ARG A 521 30.91 -2.33 -14.44
C ARG A 521 31.33 -3.69 -15.00
N ASN A 522 30.67 -4.16 -16.07
CA ASN A 522 30.95 -5.44 -16.71
C ASN A 522 31.75 -5.31 -18.02
N ASN A 523 32.19 -4.11 -18.39
CA ASN A 523 32.79 -3.81 -19.69
C ASN A 523 31.91 -4.31 -20.86
N VAL A 524 30.60 -4.05 -20.77
CA VAL A 524 29.58 -4.38 -21.77
C VAL A 524 29.06 -3.10 -22.39
N GLN A 525 29.01 -3.06 -23.71
CA GLN A 525 28.48 -1.90 -24.41
C GLN A 525 26.95 -1.79 -24.24
N VAL A 526 26.48 -0.58 -23.96
CA VAL A 526 25.05 -0.26 -23.86
C VAL A 526 24.64 0.69 -24.99
N VAL A 527 23.65 0.28 -25.78
CA VAL A 527 22.99 1.12 -26.77
C VAL A 527 21.85 1.86 -26.08
N ALA A 528 21.93 3.19 -26.08
CA ALA A 528 20.95 4.07 -25.45
C ALA A 528 20.75 5.33 -26.30
N GLN A 529 19.55 5.91 -26.21
CA GLN A 529 19.22 7.22 -26.77
C GLN A 529 18.81 8.19 -25.65
N HIS A 530 18.37 9.40 -26.01
CA HIS A 530 17.88 10.39 -25.04
C HIS A 530 16.60 9.89 -24.33
N THR A 531 16.38 10.37 -23.10
CA THR A 531 15.17 10.02 -22.33
C THR A 531 13.90 10.40 -23.10
N GLY A 532 12.92 9.49 -23.14
CA GLY A 532 11.68 9.66 -23.89
C GLY A 532 11.75 9.24 -25.36
N ALA A 533 12.90 8.73 -25.83
CA ALA A 533 13.02 8.13 -27.16
C ALA A 533 12.09 6.92 -27.33
N ASP A 534 11.72 6.59 -28.57
CA ASP A 534 10.91 5.42 -28.87
C ASP A 534 11.69 4.13 -28.55
N SER A 535 11.23 3.34 -27.59
CA SER A 535 11.89 2.12 -27.11
C SER A 535 12.17 1.13 -28.24
N ALA A 536 11.24 1.00 -29.19
CA ALA A 536 11.42 0.12 -30.33
C ALA A 536 12.51 0.61 -31.30
N SER A 537 12.73 1.92 -31.40
CA SER A 537 13.81 2.50 -32.19
C SER A 537 15.18 2.25 -31.52
N VAL A 538 15.28 2.41 -30.19
CA VAL A 538 16.50 2.07 -29.44
C VAL A 538 16.89 0.60 -29.62
N ILE A 539 15.89 -0.28 -29.52
CA ILE A 539 16.10 -1.72 -29.69
C ILE A 539 16.47 -2.07 -31.13
N TYR A 540 15.84 -1.44 -32.13
CA TYR A 540 16.19 -1.62 -33.53
C TYR A 540 17.66 -1.27 -33.80
N ASP A 541 18.10 -0.10 -33.31
CA ASP A 541 19.50 0.33 -33.41
C ASP A 541 20.45 -0.65 -32.71
N ALA A 542 20.03 -1.22 -31.58
CA ALA A 542 20.83 -2.19 -30.84
C ALA A 542 20.97 -3.53 -31.57
N VAL A 543 19.91 -4.03 -32.22
CA VAL A 543 19.97 -5.24 -33.05
C VAL A 543 20.92 -5.03 -34.23
N GLN A 544 20.78 -3.90 -34.93
CA GLN A 544 21.68 -3.54 -36.04
C GLN A 544 23.14 -3.41 -35.57
N ALA A 545 23.38 -2.76 -34.43
CA ALA A 545 24.71 -2.61 -33.86
C ALA A 545 25.32 -3.95 -33.43
N ALA A 546 24.51 -4.86 -32.88
CA ALA A 546 24.95 -6.21 -32.50
C ALA A 546 25.29 -7.06 -33.73
N GLN A 547 24.46 -7.02 -34.79
CA GLN A 547 24.73 -7.69 -36.07
C GLN A 547 26.01 -7.17 -36.73
N ALA A 548 26.17 -5.84 -36.83
CA ALA A 548 27.34 -5.23 -37.46
C ALA A 548 28.66 -5.54 -36.73
N ARG A 549 28.60 -5.79 -35.42
CA ARG A 549 29.76 -6.10 -34.58
C ARG A 549 29.96 -7.60 -34.33
N GLY A 550 29.07 -8.45 -34.84
CA GLY A 550 29.11 -9.88 -34.61
C GLY A 550 29.00 -10.28 -33.14
N VAL A 551 28.17 -9.57 -32.36
CA VAL A 551 27.94 -9.87 -30.94
C VAL A 551 27.10 -11.14 -30.81
N ASP A 552 27.45 -12.00 -29.86
CA ASP A 552 26.77 -13.29 -29.66
C ASP A 552 25.38 -13.11 -29.03
N VAL A 553 25.24 -12.24 -28.03
CA VAL A 553 23.97 -12.03 -27.31
C VAL A 553 23.63 -10.55 -27.14
N LEU A 554 22.40 -10.18 -27.51
CA LEU A 554 21.81 -8.87 -27.22
C LEU A 554 20.73 -9.03 -26.14
N ILE A 555 20.86 -8.30 -25.02
CA ILE A 555 19.83 -8.26 -23.97
C ILE A 555 19.16 -6.88 -23.99
N ALA A 556 17.86 -6.85 -24.28
CA ALA A 556 17.06 -5.63 -24.33
C ALA A 556 16.24 -5.46 -23.04
N ASP A 557 16.48 -4.35 -22.32
CA ASP A 557 15.59 -3.89 -21.24
C ASP A 557 14.33 -3.29 -21.83
N THR A 558 13.21 -3.35 -21.11
CA THR A 558 11.94 -2.73 -21.52
C THR A 558 11.32 -1.96 -20.38
N ALA A 559 10.41 -1.05 -20.73
CA ALA A 559 9.52 -0.44 -19.74
C ALA A 559 8.70 -1.51 -18.98
N GLY A 560 8.34 -1.22 -17.72
CA GLY A 560 7.58 -2.12 -16.85
C GLY A 560 6.33 -1.52 -16.22
N ARG A 561 5.71 -0.52 -16.85
CA ARG A 561 4.55 0.19 -16.29
C ARG A 561 3.23 -0.57 -16.52
N LEU A 562 2.98 -1.65 -15.77
CA LEU A 562 1.75 -2.47 -15.93
C LEU A 562 0.43 -1.71 -15.72
N HIS A 563 0.46 -0.50 -15.13
CA HIS A 563 -0.73 0.29 -14.85
C HIS A 563 -1.34 0.92 -16.12
N THR A 564 -0.58 0.93 -17.23
CA THR A 564 -1.03 1.30 -18.58
C THR A 564 -1.15 0.03 -19.43
N LYS A 565 -2.05 -0.89 -19.03
CA LYS A 565 -2.13 -2.26 -19.58
C LYS A 565 -2.20 -2.30 -21.11
N SER A 566 -2.94 -1.41 -21.77
CA SER A 566 -3.00 -1.34 -23.23
C SER A 566 -1.69 -0.82 -23.82
N ASN A 567 -1.24 0.37 -23.38
CA ASN A 567 -0.10 1.05 -23.99
C ASN A 567 1.22 0.29 -23.82
N LEU A 568 1.46 -0.33 -22.64
CA LEU A 568 2.67 -1.14 -22.43
C LEU A 568 2.64 -2.39 -23.32
N MET A 569 1.50 -3.07 -23.41
CA MET A 569 1.40 -4.29 -24.19
C MET A 569 1.48 -4.00 -25.70
N GLU A 570 0.93 -2.88 -26.16
CA GLU A 570 1.10 -2.37 -27.52
C GLU A 570 2.56 -2.00 -27.82
N GLU A 571 3.25 -1.35 -26.88
CA GLU A 571 4.66 -1.01 -27.00
C GLU A 571 5.53 -2.27 -27.10
N LEU A 572 5.31 -3.26 -26.24
CA LEU A 572 6.03 -4.53 -26.28
C LEU A 572 5.72 -5.34 -27.55
N SER A 573 4.46 -5.33 -28.01
CA SER A 573 4.06 -5.92 -29.29
C SER A 573 4.73 -5.22 -30.47
N LYS A 574 4.84 -3.88 -30.41
CA LYS A 574 5.55 -3.07 -31.41
C LYS A 574 7.03 -3.41 -31.44
N ILE A 575 7.68 -3.54 -30.28
CA ILE A 575 9.09 -3.95 -30.15
C ILE A 575 9.30 -5.32 -30.81
N LYS A 576 8.49 -6.33 -30.43
CA LYS A 576 8.56 -7.67 -31.02
C LYS A 576 8.41 -7.65 -32.54
N ARG A 577 7.41 -6.91 -33.05
CA ARG A 577 7.19 -6.76 -34.50
C ARG A 577 8.36 -6.09 -35.22
N ILE A 578 9.04 -5.14 -34.59
CA ILE A 578 10.17 -4.42 -35.19
C ILE A 578 11.42 -5.29 -35.19
N MET A 579 11.69 -6.04 -34.11
CA MET A 579 12.75 -7.06 -34.08
C MET A 579 12.54 -8.09 -35.21
N GLY A 580 11.30 -8.57 -35.37
CA GLY A 580 10.89 -9.50 -36.43
C GLY A 580 11.16 -9.03 -37.87
N ARG A 581 11.35 -7.73 -38.10
CA ARG A 581 11.70 -7.18 -39.44
C ARG A 581 13.18 -7.30 -39.77
N LEU A 582 14.04 -7.39 -38.75
CA LEU A 582 15.48 -7.56 -38.90
C LEU A 582 15.86 -9.03 -38.90
N ASP A 583 15.13 -9.82 -38.12
CA ASP A 583 15.29 -11.26 -37.99
C ASP A 583 13.93 -11.86 -37.62
N GLU A 584 13.39 -12.72 -38.48
CA GLU A 584 12.07 -13.34 -38.31
C GLU A 584 11.98 -14.20 -37.04
N THR A 585 13.11 -14.70 -36.52
CA THR A 585 13.16 -15.49 -35.28
C THR A 585 13.39 -14.65 -34.02
N ALA A 586 13.59 -13.33 -34.15
CA ALA A 586 13.79 -12.43 -33.02
C ALA A 586 12.48 -11.85 -32.44
N PRO A 587 12.35 -11.67 -31.10
CA PRO A 587 13.30 -12.11 -30.08
C PRO A 587 13.28 -13.64 -29.87
N HIS A 588 14.46 -14.20 -29.65
CA HIS A 588 14.67 -15.64 -29.46
C HIS A 588 14.26 -16.09 -28.06
N GLU A 589 14.41 -15.21 -27.07
CA GLU A 589 13.88 -15.41 -25.72
C GLU A 589 13.10 -14.15 -25.29
N VAL A 590 11.85 -14.34 -24.86
CA VAL A 590 11.07 -13.33 -24.14
C VAL A 590 11.02 -13.74 -22.67
N LEU A 591 11.93 -13.14 -21.89
CA LEU A 591 12.16 -13.48 -20.50
C LEU A 591 11.32 -12.59 -19.58
N LEU A 592 10.31 -13.15 -18.93
CA LEU A 592 9.52 -12.44 -17.92
C LEU A 592 10.20 -12.50 -16.56
N VAL A 593 10.50 -11.33 -15.98
CA VAL A 593 11.01 -11.23 -14.61
C VAL A 593 9.85 -11.00 -13.63
N LEU A 594 9.74 -11.87 -12.62
CA LEU A 594 8.72 -11.83 -11.57
C LEU A 594 9.37 -11.72 -10.19
N ASP A 595 8.64 -11.12 -9.25
CA ASP A 595 9.00 -11.04 -7.84
C ASP A 595 8.26 -12.15 -7.06
N ALA A 596 9.01 -13.08 -6.47
CA ALA A 596 8.46 -14.20 -5.70
C ALA A 596 7.60 -13.75 -4.50
N GLY A 597 7.86 -12.57 -3.94
CA GLY A 597 7.10 -12.02 -2.82
C GLY A 597 5.69 -11.56 -3.18
N THR A 598 5.36 -11.46 -4.46
CA THR A 598 4.09 -10.90 -4.93
C THR A 598 2.94 -11.90 -5.03
N GLY A 599 3.20 -13.21 -4.83
CA GLY A 599 2.18 -14.26 -4.79
C GLY A 599 1.29 -14.26 -6.03
N GLN A 600 -0.04 -14.22 -5.83
CA GLN A 600 -1.04 -14.25 -6.91
C GLN A 600 -0.89 -13.11 -7.95
N ASN A 601 -0.25 -11.99 -7.59
CA ASN A 601 0.02 -10.93 -8.56
C ASN A 601 1.02 -11.36 -9.64
N ALA A 602 1.96 -12.26 -9.33
CA ALA A 602 2.91 -12.80 -10.31
C ALA A 602 2.19 -13.64 -11.38
N ILE A 603 1.20 -14.42 -10.98
CA ILE A 603 0.35 -15.22 -11.88
C ILE A 603 -0.43 -14.31 -12.84
N SER A 604 -1.10 -13.28 -12.30
CA SER A 604 -1.83 -12.33 -13.13
C SER A 604 -0.91 -11.60 -14.12
N GLN A 605 0.31 -11.26 -13.71
CA GLN A 605 1.31 -10.66 -14.59
C GLN A 605 1.74 -11.61 -15.70
N ALA A 606 2.09 -12.85 -15.36
CA ALA A 606 2.50 -13.87 -16.33
C ALA A 606 1.43 -14.05 -17.43
N LYS A 607 0.16 -14.12 -17.04
CA LYS A 607 -0.96 -14.17 -17.98
C LYS A 607 -0.97 -12.98 -18.94
N LEU A 608 -0.93 -11.76 -18.41
CA LEU A 608 -1.03 -10.54 -19.22
C LEU A 608 0.14 -10.36 -20.18
N PHE A 609 1.38 -10.64 -19.74
CA PHE A 609 2.55 -10.55 -20.62
C PHE A 609 2.57 -11.67 -21.66
N ASN A 610 2.12 -12.88 -21.30
CA ASN A 610 2.04 -13.99 -22.25
C ASN A 610 1.03 -13.71 -23.38
N GLU A 611 -0.13 -13.16 -23.03
CA GLU A 611 -1.14 -12.74 -24.02
C GLU A 611 -0.61 -11.65 -24.97
N ALA A 612 0.26 -10.76 -24.49
CA ALA A 612 0.76 -9.65 -25.28
C ALA A 612 1.94 -9.98 -26.18
N VAL A 613 2.97 -10.67 -25.65
CA VAL A 613 4.23 -10.87 -26.37
C VAL A 613 4.63 -12.33 -26.58
N GLY A 614 3.89 -13.28 -26.00
CA GLY A 614 4.26 -14.70 -26.02
C GLY A 614 5.58 -14.94 -25.30
N LEU A 615 5.49 -15.33 -24.03
CA LEU A 615 6.67 -15.58 -23.20
C LEU A 615 7.32 -16.91 -23.57
N THR A 616 8.64 -16.99 -23.44
CA THR A 616 9.40 -18.24 -23.65
C THR A 616 10.15 -18.66 -22.40
N GLY A 617 10.32 -17.77 -21.42
CA GLY A 617 10.94 -18.10 -20.15
C GLY A 617 10.54 -17.16 -19.01
N ILE A 618 10.74 -17.64 -17.79
CA ILE A 618 10.51 -16.91 -16.54
C ILE A 618 11.81 -16.83 -15.73
N ALA A 619 12.10 -15.65 -15.18
CA ALA A 619 13.09 -15.45 -14.13
C ALA A 619 12.37 -15.02 -12.85
N LEU A 620 12.47 -15.83 -11.79
CA LEU A 620 11.84 -15.54 -10.51
C LEU A 620 12.87 -14.94 -9.54
N THR A 621 12.63 -13.75 -9.01
CA THR A 621 13.60 -13.00 -8.19
C THR A 621 13.12 -12.84 -6.75
N LYS A 622 14.04 -12.37 -5.88
CA LYS A 622 13.80 -12.05 -4.47
C LYS A 622 13.30 -13.23 -3.63
N LEU A 623 13.75 -14.45 -3.96
CA LEU A 623 13.39 -15.64 -3.19
C LEU A 623 13.99 -15.63 -1.77
N ASP A 624 15.09 -14.91 -1.56
CA ASP A 624 15.74 -14.62 -0.28
C ASP A 624 14.90 -13.75 0.68
N GLY A 625 14.05 -12.89 0.10
CA GLY A 625 13.28 -11.91 0.85
C GLY A 625 12.01 -12.48 1.49
N THR A 626 11.49 -13.61 1.01
CA THR A 626 10.07 -13.97 1.15
C THR A 626 9.83 -15.35 1.75
N ALA A 627 8.73 -15.51 2.49
CA ALA A 627 8.19 -16.83 2.86
C ALA A 627 7.21 -17.39 1.80
N LYS A 628 6.86 -16.57 0.80
CA LYS A 628 5.85 -16.85 -0.24
C LYS A 628 6.42 -17.46 -1.53
N GLY A 629 7.53 -18.19 -1.42
CA GLY A 629 8.20 -18.81 -2.57
C GLY A 629 7.38 -19.89 -3.30
N GLY A 630 6.23 -20.31 -2.76
CA GLY A 630 5.37 -21.33 -3.36
C GLY A 630 4.74 -20.93 -4.69
N VAL A 631 4.72 -19.63 -5.04
CA VAL A 631 4.17 -19.14 -6.31
C VAL A 631 4.79 -19.80 -7.55
N ILE A 632 6.01 -20.31 -7.44
CA ILE A 632 6.71 -21.03 -8.50
C ILE A 632 5.93 -22.26 -8.99
N PHE A 633 5.25 -22.98 -8.09
CA PHE A 633 4.44 -24.16 -8.42
C PHE A 633 3.16 -23.78 -9.17
N ALA A 634 2.52 -22.67 -8.77
CA ALA A 634 1.37 -22.14 -9.51
C ALA A 634 1.76 -21.71 -10.93
N LEU A 635 2.90 -21.02 -11.08
CA LEU A 635 3.40 -20.57 -12.38
C LEU A 635 3.72 -21.75 -13.29
N ALA A 636 4.44 -22.75 -12.78
CA ALA A 636 4.79 -23.96 -13.53
C ALA A 636 3.53 -24.65 -14.06
N LYS A 637 2.54 -24.84 -13.18
CA LYS A 637 1.33 -25.57 -13.52
C LYS A 637 0.40 -24.82 -14.48
N GLN A 638 0.26 -23.51 -14.30
CA GLN A 638 -0.72 -22.74 -15.06
C GLN A 638 -0.22 -22.35 -16.46
N PHE A 639 1.09 -22.12 -16.62
CA PHE A 639 1.64 -21.60 -17.86
C PHE A 639 2.51 -22.61 -18.62
N GLY A 640 3.11 -23.59 -17.93
CA GLY A 640 4.02 -24.55 -18.56
C GLY A 640 5.26 -23.92 -19.21
N LEU A 641 5.57 -22.67 -18.86
CA LEU A 641 6.71 -21.93 -19.40
C LEU A 641 7.99 -22.33 -18.66
N PRO A 642 9.12 -22.51 -19.35
CA PRO A 642 10.41 -22.73 -18.72
C PRO A 642 10.74 -21.67 -17.66
N ILE A 643 11.08 -22.10 -16.46
CA ILE A 643 11.71 -21.24 -15.47
C ILE A 643 13.20 -21.34 -15.74
N ARG A 644 13.80 -20.26 -16.25
CA ARG A 644 15.21 -20.22 -16.64
C ARG A 644 16.09 -19.95 -15.44
N PHE A 645 15.68 -18.98 -14.63
CA PHE A 645 16.52 -18.42 -13.58
C PHE A 645 15.78 -18.19 -12.27
N ILE A 646 16.51 -18.32 -11.17
CA ILE A 646 16.10 -17.90 -9.83
C ILE A 646 17.10 -16.90 -9.25
N GLY A 647 16.58 -15.79 -8.73
CA GLY A 647 17.34 -14.75 -8.04
C GLY A 647 17.26 -14.92 -6.54
N ILE A 648 18.40 -15.18 -5.90
CA ILE A 648 18.51 -15.56 -4.48
C ILE A 648 19.32 -14.55 -3.65
N GLY A 649 19.40 -13.29 -4.08
CA GLY A 649 20.12 -12.23 -3.40
C GLY A 649 20.50 -11.08 -4.31
N GLU A 650 21.23 -10.11 -3.76
CA GLU A 650 21.63 -8.86 -4.45
C GLU A 650 23.02 -8.95 -5.13
N GLY A 651 23.85 -9.91 -4.74
CA GLY A 651 25.18 -10.13 -5.31
C GLY A 651 25.15 -10.47 -6.81
N ILE A 652 26.26 -10.21 -7.50
CA ILE A 652 26.33 -10.39 -8.96
C ILE A 652 26.16 -11.85 -9.39
N ASP A 653 26.60 -12.79 -8.55
CA ASP A 653 26.49 -14.23 -8.77
C ASP A 653 25.19 -14.84 -8.20
N ASP A 654 24.27 -14.01 -7.67
CA ASP A 654 23.01 -14.48 -7.05
C ASP A 654 21.88 -14.74 -8.07
N LEU A 655 22.20 -14.79 -9.36
CA LEU A 655 21.30 -15.29 -10.41
C LEU A 655 21.76 -16.70 -10.80
N GLN A 656 20.92 -17.69 -10.52
CA GLN A 656 21.22 -19.11 -10.72
C GLN A 656 20.30 -19.71 -11.78
N ASP A 657 20.80 -20.70 -12.52
CA ASP A 657 19.93 -21.52 -13.37
C ASP A 657 18.94 -22.27 -12.48
N PHE A 658 17.69 -22.33 -12.93
CA PHE A 658 16.68 -23.07 -12.20
C PHE A 658 16.88 -24.58 -12.41
N ASP A 659 16.97 -25.29 -11.30
CA ASP A 659 17.08 -26.75 -11.24
C ASP A 659 16.00 -27.23 -10.28
N ALA A 660 14.95 -27.87 -10.82
CA ALA A 660 13.81 -28.31 -10.03
C ALA A 660 14.22 -29.24 -8.88
N ARG A 661 15.21 -30.11 -9.10
CA ARG A 661 15.65 -31.07 -8.08
C ARG A 661 16.37 -30.34 -6.96
N LYS A 662 17.35 -29.50 -7.27
CA LYS A 662 18.07 -28.70 -6.25
C LYS A 662 17.14 -27.75 -5.50
N PHE A 663 16.18 -27.16 -6.19
CA PHE A 663 15.20 -26.26 -5.59
C PHE A 663 14.32 -26.99 -4.58
N VAL A 664 13.74 -28.12 -4.97
CA VAL A 664 12.91 -28.95 -4.07
C VAL A 664 13.76 -29.52 -2.95
N ASP A 665 14.95 -30.08 -3.22
CA ASP A 665 15.83 -30.60 -2.17
C ASP A 665 16.21 -29.51 -1.16
N ALA A 666 16.44 -28.27 -1.60
CA ALA A 666 16.71 -27.14 -0.72
C ALA A 666 15.49 -26.74 0.14
N LEU A 667 14.26 -26.94 -0.34
CA LEU A 667 13.03 -26.73 0.44
C LEU A 667 12.86 -27.78 1.55
N PHE A 668 13.47 -28.96 1.44
CA PHE A 668 13.30 -30.06 2.40
C PHE A 668 14.58 -30.39 3.20
N ALA A 669 15.72 -29.77 2.88
CA ALA A 669 16.98 -30.00 3.60
C ALA A 669 16.90 -29.49 5.05
N GLU A 670 17.40 -30.26 6.02
CA GLU A 670 17.43 -29.94 7.47
C GLU A 670 18.39 -28.80 7.84
#